data_AF-A0A962FPN7-F1
#
_entry.id   AF-A0A962FPN7-F1
#
_cell.length_a   1.000
_cell.length_b   1.000
_cell.length_c   1.000
_cell.angle_alpha   90.00
_cell.angle_beta   90.00
_cell.angle_gamma   90.00
#
_symmetry.space_group_name_H-M   'P 1'
#
loop_
_entity.id
_entity.type
_entity.pdbx_description
1 polymer ?
#
loop_
_entity_poly.entity_id
_entity_poly.type
_entity_poly.pdbx_seq_one_letter_code
_entity_poly.pdbx_strand_id
1 'polypeptide(L)'
;MSPMLCRLIAVLALGAAFAATPDRAWAQAEPDRTSSQPFAGSLESALQEAEEIKSQDPARALVAANQAEQDLPVSADPAVRARVLHLRGWAQWKLGELEQAMASAREAEALATGAGHPGMQAESVQLVGLVYLDNGEFEQALAAFRRGLELAQSMDKASAIGQAYNNIGIALRRLGKLDEAVEAYNEALKFRRQGDDPNAVAQTLNNLGVTLGYLGDYPAALAAHSESLDIKRRSGKDEELSDSLYNIAQIYEHLGDLDQALADYGESLRFDERAGQKRNVALGLNKISTVELKLGRLDDAHAHAAQALALFEELGSGRSAANALLTTGRIEIARKHAERAIAPLQRARRIGEDSKDPAVVANANLYLAEARFESGHTAEALDLAQRAQAGFEQIGLKNELRDAWSLLSRLHEAAGAPTAALQAERARAAIERSLLDEQRLRQLGGTRRAIEIQQREREIERLKLRSEQQARDVERATWARNLGLAAGAIVFLLVFLLASRYWHRRQLAEQMRVNRSLQRLDALKDEFLANTSHELRTPLMGILGLAESLLDGGSGPLSDKARHELGLIIASGSRLSTLVDDILDLSKIRRDQLRLDIRPVDLRVVVDVVLALAAPLVGGRGLALRNAVPHDLPAVDADENRLQQILHNLVGNAIKFTERGSVSVGARARGARIEIEVADTGIGIAPDRQQAIFEPFEQGDGTMTRVHGGTGLGLAVTRKLVELHGGHIELTSTPGEGSVFCFDLAASSVPAETGIGLQRRTRTLRALADDANDAADTAQADAEASSAARRRGDRFRVLVVDDEPVNRNVLVNFLSDRYQVREAADGAQALAMLQEEPADLLLLDIMMPGVSGYDVCRTLRARLPVNELPVIMLTASHRLHDLIEGFELGANDYLTKPISKAELLSRVETHLRLLDISRNLERKVAERTAELEQTTDLLRRASETDFLTGLPNRRGLQAQLPALRRGDERAVLLLDIDNFKQINDRYGHEFGDGVLRGVADVLRRCQRAEDLIARWGGEEFMVVLPDSGAAPAMLIANRICDEVAALHFEGDAGTLRVTVTIGVAVDGPDVDFESEIRRADQALYKGKAAGKHRAVLATGEDMDAD
;
A
#
# COMPACT_ATOMS: atom_id res chain seq x y z
N MET A 1 4.23 60.02 -29.71
CA MET A 1 4.79 58.85 -29.00
C MET A 1 6.22 59.18 -28.59
N SER A 2 6.52 59.09 -27.29
CA SER A 2 7.79 59.54 -26.69
C SER A 2 8.82 58.39 -26.64
N PRO A 3 10.13 58.68 -26.75
CA PRO A 3 11.23 57.70 -26.73
C PRO A 3 11.32 56.87 -25.43
N MET A 4 10.57 57.21 -24.38
CA MET A 4 10.41 56.38 -23.19
C MET A 4 9.67 55.06 -23.45
N LEU A 5 8.76 55.00 -24.43
CA LEU A 5 7.98 53.80 -24.72
C LEU A 5 8.86 52.69 -25.33
N CYS A 6 9.86 53.04 -26.15
CA CYS A 6 10.78 52.07 -26.76
C CYS A 6 11.76 51.47 -25.74
N ARG A 7 12.14 52.22 -24.68
CA ARG A 7 13.00 51.69 -23.62
C ARG A 7 12.25 50.76 -22.66
N LEU A 8 10.95 51.00 -22.45
CA LEU A 8 10.12 50.13 -21.61
C LEU A 8 9.82 48.78 -22.28
N ILE A 9 9.64 48.76 -23.61
CA ILE A 9 9.46 47.53 -24.39
C ILE A 9 10.75 46.70 -24.43
N ALA A 10 11.93 47.35 -24.49
CA ALA A 10 13.21 46.65 -24.45
C ALA A 10 13.51 45.98 -23.08
N VAL A 11 13.04 46.56 -21.98
CA VAL A 11 13.22 45.98 -20.63
C VAL A 11 12.19 44.87 -20.35
N LEU A 12 10.98 44.96 -20.91
CA LEU A 12 9.96 43.91 -20.79
C LEU A 12 10.25 42.68 -21.68
N ALA A 13 10.97 42.86 -22.81
CA ALA A 13 11.41 41.75 -23.64
C ALA A 13 12.55 40.91 -23.02
N LEU A 14 13.36 41.51 -22.12
CA LEU A 14 14.42 40.77 -21.40
C LEU A 14 13.93 40.06 -20.13
N GLY A 15 12.76 40.42 -19.59
CA GLY A 15 12.21 39.83 -18.36
C GLY A 15 11.32 38.59 -18.56
N ALA A 16 10.93 38.27 -19.80
CA ALA A 16 10.00 37.18 -20.11
C ALA A 16 10.67 35.87 -20.57
N ALA A 17 12.00 35.77 -20.55
CA ALA A 17 12.74 34.58 -21.00
C ALA A 17 13.16 33.62 -19.86
N PHE A 18 12.65 33.80 -18.63
CA PHE A 18 13.05 33.00 -17.47
C PHE A 18 11.84 32.56 -16.63
N ALA A 19 10.92 31.77 -17.21
CA ALA A 19 10.03 30.85 -16.50
C ALA A 19 9.00 30.22 -17.48
N ALA A 20 9.32 29.05 -18.04
CA ALA A 20 8.37 27.95 -18.32
C ALA A 20 9.06 26.89 -19.20
N THR A 21 9.38 25.73 -18.61
CA THR A 21 9.12 24.35 -19.10
C THR A 21 10.07 23.35 -18.41
N PRO A 22 9.56 22.35 -17.66
CA PRO A 22 10.21 21.05 -17.52
C PRO A 22 9.62 20.06 -18.53
N ASP A 23 10.44 19.09 -18.94
CA ASP A 23 10.08 17.86 -19.65
C ASP A 23 9.60 17.95 -21.10
N ARG A 24 10.58 17.86 -22.02
CA ARG A 24 10.62 16.96 -23.20
C ARG A 24 11.72 17.42 -24.16
N ALA A 25 12.94 16.94 -23.99
CA ALA A 25 14.00 17.13 -24.99
C ALA A 25 15.16 16.16 -24.84
N TRP A 26 14.93 14.83 -24.91
CA TRP A 26 15.99 13.84 -25.14
C TRP A 26 15.56 12.80 -26.19
N ALA A 27 15.11 13.28 -27.35
CA ALA A 27 14.86 12.44 -28.53
C ALA A 27 15.45 12.97 -29.84
N GLN A 28 16.12 14.14 -29.86
CA GLN A 28 16.73 14.67 -31.08
C GLN A 28 18.01 15.42 -30.77
N ALA A 29 19.11 14.68 -30.76
CA ALA A 29 20.44 15.24 -31.01
C ALA A 29 21.08 14.40 -32.12
N GLU A 30 20.57 14.58 -33.35
CA GLU A 30 21.33 14.23 -34.56
C GLU A 30 22.45 15.25 -34.72
N PRO A 31 23.73 14.84 -34.79
CA PRO A 31 24.77 15.71 -35.30
C PRO A 31 24.68 15.74 -36.84
N ASP A 32 24.70 16.96 -37.36
CA ASP A 32 24.96 17.37 -38.74
C ASP A 32 25.41 16.23 -39.70
N ARG A 33 24.46 15.65 -40.44
CA ARG A 33 24.75 14.85 -41.63
C ARG A 33 24.99 15.78 -42.82
N THR A 34 26.22 16.27 -42.95
CA THR A 34 26.74 16.68 -44.27
C THR A 34 28.11 16.06 -44.53
N SER A 35 28.10 15.11 -45.49
CA SER A 35 29.25 14.52 -46.19
C SER A 35 30.18 13.58 -45.41
N SER A 36 29.83 12.29 -45.32
CA SER A 36 30.59 11.19 -45.96
C SER A 36 30.12 9.78 -45.53
N GLN A 37 29.87 8.95 -46.55
CA GLN A 37 29.76 7.47 -46.60
C GLN A 37 28.48 6.73 -46.14
N PRO A 38 28.10 5.63 -46.83
CA PRO A 38 26.86 4.86 -46.60
C PRO A 38 26.96 3.83 -45.46
N PHE A 39 28.01 3.87 -44.63
CA PHE A 39 28.35 2.80 -43.68
C PHE A 39 27.62 2.92 -42.32
N ALA A 40 27.21 4.13 -41.92
CA ALA A 40 26.71 4.44 -40.59
C ALA A 40 25.42 3.70 -40.19
N GLY A 41 24.55 3.33 -41.15
CA GLY A 41 23.29 2.65 -40.85
C GLY A 41 23.43 1.17 -40.45
N SER A 42 24.53 0.49 -40.82
CA SER A 42 24.72 -0.94 -40.51
C SER A 42 25.37 -1.17 -39.15
N LEU A 43 26.33 -0.31 -38.77
CA LEU A 43 27.06 -0.41 -37.51
C LEU A 43 26.21 -0.02 -36.30
N GLU A 44 25.39 1.02 -36.44
CA GLU A 44 24.49 1.48 -35.38
C GLU A 44 23.36 0.46 -35.15
N SER A 45 22.86 -0.16 -36.22
CA SER A 45 21.93 -1.29 -36.15
C SER A 45 22.59 -2.53 -35.51
N ALA A 46 23.85 -2.83 -35.82
CA ALA A 46 24.56 -3.96 -35.21
C ALA A 46 24.87 -3.72 -33.72
N LEU A 47 25.21 -2.48 -33.34
CA LEU A 47 25.39 -2.08 -31.94
C LEU A 47 24.09 -2.13 -31.16
N GLN A 48 22.99 -1.68 -31.76
CA GLN A 48 21.67 -1.74 -31.16
C GLN A 48 21.17 -3.19 -31.05
N GLU A 49 21.38 -4.03 -32.07
CA GLU A 49 21.10 -5.47 -32.01
C GLU A 49 21.94 -6.14 -30.91
N ALA A 50 23.23 -5.78 -30.80
CA ALA A 50 24.10 -6.31 -29.76
C ALA A 50 23.72 -5.82 -28.34
N GLU A 51 23.20 -4.59 -28.20
CA GLU A 51 22.64 -4.06 -26.94
C GLU A 51 21.31 -4.75 -26.57
N GLU A 52 20.46 -5.07 -27.54
CA GLU A 52 19.22 -5.83 -27.32
C GLU A 52 19.52 -7.30 -26.94
N ILE A 53 20.46 -7.93 -27.63
CA ILE A 53 20.89 -9.32 -27.37
C ILE A 53 21.67 -9.45 -26.06
N LYS A 54 22.32 -8.37 -25.58
CA LYS A 54 23.13 -8.32 -24.35
C LYS A 54 22.42 -9.00 -23.17
N SER A 55 21.11 -8.85 -23.05
CA SER A 55 20.32 -9.41 -21.95
C SER A 55 19.99 -10.91 -22.08
N GLN A 56 20.12 -11.50 -23.28
CA GLN A 56 19.65 -12.84 -23.62
C GLN A 56 20.79 -13.83 -23.95
N ASP A 57 21.82 -13.39 -24.68
CA ASP A 57 22.92 -14.27 -25.13
C ASP A 57 24.27 -13.52 -25.17
N PRO A 58 25.10 -13.65 -24.11
CA PRO A 58 26.41 -13.02 -24.04
C PRO A 58 27.39 -13.49 -25.12
N ALA A 59 27.29 -14.74 -25.59
CA ALA A 59 28.16 -15.28 -26.61
C ALA A 59 27.86 -14.64 -27.97
N ARG A 60 26.57 -14.52 -28.31
CA ARG A 60 26.15 -13.82 -29.53
C ARG A 60 26.47 -12.32 -29.47
N ALA A 61 26.31 -11.70 -28.29
CA ALA A 61 26.72 -10.30 -28.09
C ALA A 61 28.23 -10.10 -28.28
N LEU A 62 29.08 -11.04 -27.81
CA LEU A 62 30.52 -11.01 -28.05
C LEU A 62 30.86 -11.11 -29.54
N VAL A 63 30.22 -12.03 -30.27
CA VAL A 63 30.41 -12.16 -31.72
C VAL A 63 30.03 -10.87 -32.45
N ALA A 64 28.89 -10.27 -32.10
CA ALA A 64 28.46 -9.01 -32.68
C ALA A 64 29.41 -7.85 -32.35
N ALA A 65 29.91 -7.76 -31.11
CA ALA A 65 30.87 -6.74 -30.71
C ALA A 65 32.22 -6.89 -31.46
N ASN A 66 32.71 -8.13 -31.60
CA ASN A 66 33.93 -8.42 -32.36
C ASN A 66 33.78 -8.06 -33.85
N GLN A 67 32.61 -8.35 -34.44
CA GLN A 67 32.31 -7.99 -35.82
C GLN A 67 32.24 -6.45 -35.99
N ALA A 68 31.54 -5.76 -35.09
CA ALA A 68 31.43 -4.30 -35.10
C ALA A 68 32.79 -3.61 -34.97
N GLU A 69 33.71 -4.17 -34.18
CA GLU A 69 35.07 -3.65 -34.04
C GLU A 69 35.92 -3.86 -35.30
N GLN A 70 35.79 -5.01 -35.96
CA GLN A 70 36.48 -5.29 -37.23
C GLN A 70 35.99 -4.39 -38.36
N ASP A 71 34.70 -4.08 -38.37
CA ASP A 71 34.06 -3.23 -39.37
C ASP A 71 34.28 -1.72 -39.08
N LEU A 72 34.84 -1.37 -37.91
CA LEU A 72 35.10 0.01 -37.52
C LEU A 72 36.33 0.58 -38.26
N PRO A 73 36.19 1.67 -39.05
CA PRO A 73 37.34 2.29 -39.68
C PRO A 73 38.31 2.88 -38.64
N VAL A 74 39.60 2.95 -38.98
CA VAL A 74 40.62 3.52 -38.08
C VAL A 74 40.30 4.96 -37.68
N SER A 75 39.63 5.71 -38.57
CA SER A 75 39.16 7.09 -38.39
C SER A 75 37.82 7.24 -37.66
N ALA A 76 37.24 6.16 -37.13
CA ALA A 76 35.98 6.21 -36.39
C ALA A 76 36.10 7.09 -35.13
N ASP A 77 34.98 7.72 -34.74
CA ASP A 77 34.88 8.51 -33.51
C ASP A 77 35.35 7.68 -32.29
N PRO A 78 36.32 8.19 -31.51
CA PRO A 78 36.77 7.54 -30.28
C PRO A 78 35.64 7.14 -29.31
N ALA A 79 34.53 7.89 -29.27
CA ALA A 79 33.38 7.56 -28.44
C ALA A 79 32.64 6.29 -28.93
N VAL A 80 32.50 6.12 -30.25
CA VAL A 80 31.89 4.92 -30.86
C VAL A 80 32.79 3.71 -30.62
N ARG A 81 34.11 3.86 -30.76
CA ARG A 81 35.06 2.79 -30.45
C ARG A 81 35.03 2.40 -28.97
N ALA A 82 34.96 3.38 -28.07
CA ALA A 82 34.82 3.12 -26.63
C ALA A 82 33.55 2.31 -26.31
N ARG A 83 32.41 2.61 -26.96
CA ARG A 83 31.15 1.87 -26.78
C ARG A 83 31.24 0.42 -27.25
N VAL A 84 31.85 0.18 -28.42
CA VAL A 84 32.08 -1.19 -28.94
C VAL A 84 32.96 -2.00 -27.97
N LEU A 85 34.06 -1.42 -27.53
CA LEU A 85 34.99 -2.06 -26.59
C LEU A 85 34.36 -2.32 -25.22
N HIS A 86 33.52 -1.42 -24.72
CA HIS A 86 32.76 -1.64 -23.50
C HIS A 86 31.79 -2.82 -23.66
N LEU A 87 31.08 -2.90 -24.78
CA LEU A 87 30.16 -4.00 -25.05
C LEU A 87 30.90 -5.35 -25.15
N ARG A 88 32.04 -5.37 -25.84
CA ARG A 88 32.95 -6.52 -25.89
C ARG A 88 33.41 -6.93 -24.50
N GLY A 89 33.91 -5.97 -23.71
CA GLY A 89 34.37 -6.21 -22.34
C GLY A 89 33.25 -6.73 -21.43
N TRP A 90 32.03 -6.22 -21.58
CA TRP A 90 30.87 -6.69 -20.84
C TRP A 90 30.51 -8.13 -21.21
N ALA A 91 30.53 -8.47 -22.50
CA ALA A 91 30.22 -9.82 -22.97
C ALA A 91 31.30 -10.83 -22.51
N GLN A 92 32.58 -10.46 -22.62
CA GLN A 92 33.70 -11.24 -22.09
C GLN A 92 33.58 -11.46 -20.58
N TRP A 93 33.21 -10.42 -19.82
CA TRP A 93 32.97 -10.53 -18.39
C TRP A 93 31.86 -11.55 -18.08
N LYS A 94 30.74 -11.48 -18.80
CA LYS A 94 29.64 -12.45 -18.64
C LYS A 94 30.00 -13.89 -19.00
N LEU A 95 30.93 -14.08 -19.93
CA LEU A 95 31.44 -15.40 -20.30
C LEU A 95 32.54 -15.91 -19.35
N GLY A 96 32.97 -15.09 -18.38
CA GLY A 96 34.03 -15.44 -17.42
C GLY A 96 35.45 -15.22 -17.96
N GLU A 97 35.61 -14.55 -19.09
CA GLU A 97 36.90 -14.21 -19.70
C GLU A 97 37.51 -12.95 -19.04
N LEU A 98 37.74 -13.02 -17.73
CA LEU A 98 38.02 -11.85 -16.89
C LEU A 98 39.24 -11.01 -17.35
N GLU A 99 40.32 -11.67 -17.80
CA GLU A 99 41.53 -10.97 -18.25
C GLU A 99 41.29 -10.15 -19.52
N GLN A 100 40.56 -10.72 -20.49
CA GLN A 100 40.20 -10.04 -21.73
C GLN A 100 39.15 -8.95 -21.47
N ALA A 101 38.20 -9.23 -20.59
CA ALA A 101 37.21 -8.26 -20.15
C ALA A 101 37.86 -7.03 -19.51
N MET A 102 38.87 -7.22 -18.64
CA MET A 102 39.62 -6.14 -18.01
C MET A 102 40.36 -5.30 -19.06
N ALA A 103 41.00 -5.95 -20.03
CA ALA A 103 41.71 -5.25 -21.11
C ALA A 103 40.75 -4.37 -21.93
N SER A 104 39.63 -4.94 -22.40
CA SER A 104 38.60 -4.23 -23.16
C SER A 104 37.98 -3.08 -22.37
N ALA A 105 37.68 -3.30 -21.08
CA ALA A 105 37.04 -2.28 -20.22
C ALA A 105 37.98 -1.09 -19.94
N ARG A 106 39.27 -1.34 -19.69
CA ARG A 106 40.26 -0.26 -19.48
C ARG A 106 40.55 0.52 -20.75
N GLU A 107 40.60 -0.16 -21.90
CA GLU A 107 40.77 0.52 -23.19
C GLU A 107 39.57 1.41 -23.52
N ALA A 108 38.34 0.91 -23.28
CA ALA A 108 37.11 1.69 -23.39
C ALA A 108 37.11 2.92 -22.47
N GLU A 109 37.53 2.76 -21.21
CA GLU A 109 37.68 3.86 -20.26
C GLU A 109 38.67 4.92 -20.75
N ALA A 110 39.85 4.51 -21.21
CA ALA A 110 40.89 5.41 -21.68
C ALA A 110 40.42 6.23 -22.90
N LEU A 111 39.75 5.57 -23.85
CA LEU A 111 39.19 6.24 -25.04
C LEU A 111 38.05 7.19 -24.67
N ALA A 112 37.14 6.79 -23.80
CA ALA A 112 36.04 7.65 -23.35
C ALA A 112 36.56 8.89 -22.58
N THR A 113 37.62 8.72 -21.79
CA THR A 113 38.29 9.83 -21.09
C THR A 113 38.94 10.79 -22.08
N GLY A 114 39.69 10.26 -23.06
CA GLY A 114 40.34 11.08 -24.10
C GLY A 114 39.34 11.79 -25.02
N ALA A 115 38.15 11.20 -25.23
CA ALA A 115 37.08 11.77 -26.04
C ALA A 115 36.20 12.80 -25.29
N GLY A 116 36.38 12.96 -23.97
CA GLY A 116 35.55 13.85 -23.15
C GLY A 116 34.11 13.38 -23.01
N HIS A 117 33.86 12.06 -22.95
CA HIS A 117 32.52 11.47 -22.89
C HIS A 117 32.24 10.86 -21.49
N PRO A 118 31.86 11.67 -20.47
CA PRO A 118 31.83 11.26 -19.07
C PRO A 118 30.83 10.12 -18.78
N GLY A 119 29.76 10.01 -19.57
CA GLY A 119 28.78 8.92 -19.45
C GLY A 119 29.41 7.56 -19.78
N MET A 120 30.11 7.49 -20.91
CA MET A 120 30.78 6.28 -21.38
C MET A 120 31.97 5.92 -20.47
N GLN A 121 32.66 6.95 -19.96
CA GLN A 121 33.70 6.79 -18.96
C GLN A 121 33.13 6.16 -17.68
N ALA A 122 32.05 6.71 -17.13
CA ALA A 122 31.42 6.18 -15.93
C ALA A 122 30.99 4.71 -16.11
N GLU A 123 30.36 4.35 -17.23
CA GLU A 123 29.94 2.97 -17.53
C GLU A 123 31.14 2.01 -17.65
N SER A 124 32.22 2.44 -18.29
CA SER A 124 33.45 1.63 -18.43
C SER A 124 34.16 1.45 -17.08
N VAL A 125 34.20 2.48 -16.24
CA VAL A 125 34.74 2.40 -14.86
C VAL A 125 33.91 1.44 -14.00
N GLN A 126 32.58 1.45 -14.14
CA GLN A 126 31.71 0.47 -13.45
C GLN A 126 32.00 -0.96 -13.93
N LEU A 127 32.23 -1.17 -15.23
CA LEU A 127 32.61 -2.48 -15.75
C LEU A 127 33.98 -2.95 -15.21
N VAL A 128 34.98 -2.07 -15.14
CA VAL A 128 36.27 -2.37 -14.49
C VAL A 128 36.05 -2.84 -13.04
N GLY A 129 35.19 -2.14 -12.30
CA GLY A 129 34.82 -2.54 -10.94
C GLY A 129 34.15 -3.92 -10.86
N LEU A 130 33.27 -4.26 -11.80
CA LEU A 130 32.64 -5.59 -11.86
C LEU A 130 33.64 -6.70 -12.16
N VAL A 131 34.61 -6.46 -13.06
CA VAL A 131 35.66 -7.45 -13.34
C VAL A 131 36.56 -7.65 -12.11
N TYR A 132 36.92 -6.58 -11.40
CA TYR A 132 37.65 -6.72 -10.13
C TYR A 132 36.87 -7.48 -9.07
N LEU A 133 35.56 -7.23 -8.97
CA LEU A 133 34.69 -7.91 -8.02
C LEU A 133 34.69 -9.42 -8.25
N ASP A 134 34.58 -9.86 -9.51
CA ASP A 134 34.57 -11.28 -9.86
C ASP A 134 35.96 -11.92 -9.82
N ASN A 135 37.02 -11.13 -9.95
CA ASN A 135 38.40 -11.58 -9.73
C ASN A 135 38.76 -11.68 -8.23
N GLY A 136 37.86 -11.30 -7.32
CA GLY A 136 38.08 -11.32 -5.87
C GLY A 136 38.83 -10.11 -5.31
N GLU A 137 39.10 -9.10 -6.13
CA GLU A 137 39.84 -7.89 -5.77
C GLU A 137 38.90 -6.80 -5.22
N PHE A 138 38.23 -7.10 -4.10
CA PHE A 138 37.08 -6.32 -3.62
C PHE A 138 37.39 -4.86 -3.26
N GLU A 139 38.60 -4.56 -2.75
CA GLU A 139 39.01 -3.18 -2.45
C GLU A 139 39.19 -2.35 -3.74
N GLN A 140 39.75 -2.96 -4.78
CA GLN A 140 39.95 -2.32 -6.08
C GLN A 140 38.61 -2.13 -6.79
N ALA A 141 37.70 -3.11 -6.67
CA ALA A 141 36.32 -2.98 -7.12
C ALA A 141 35.62 -1.79 -6.44
N LEU A 142 35.72 -1.68 -5.11
CA LEU A 142 35.13 -0.57 -4.35
C LEU A 142 35.70 0.79 -4.79
N ALA A 143 37.01 0.88 -5.01
CA ALA A 143 37.65 2.11 -5.49
C ALA A 143 37.14 2.50 -6.90
N ALA A 144 37.04 1.52 -7.82
CA ALA A 144 36.49 1.75 -9.14
C ALA A 144 35.03 2.21 -9.08
N PHE A 145 34.17 1.57 -8.28
CA PHE A 145 32.77 1.96 -8.15
C PHE A 145 32.59 3.35 -7.54
N ARG A 146 33.44 3.77 -6.58
CA ARG A 146 33.44 5.14 -6.03
C ARG A 146 33.83 6.18 -7.07
N ARG A 147 34.86 5.91 -7.87
CA ARG A 147 35.22 6.78 -8.99
C ARG A 147 34.10 6.89 -10.03
N GLY A 148 33.43 5.77 -10.33
CA GLY A 148 32.25 5.78 -11.19
C GLY A 148 31.07 6.55 -10.59
N LEU A 149 30.89 6.53 -9.26
CA LEU A 149 29.89 7.33 -8.56
C LEU A 149 30.17 8.83 -8.69
N GLU A 150 31.41 9.27 -8.49
CA GLU A 150 31.81 10.67 -8.65
C GLU A 150 31.51 11.19 -10.07
N LEU A 151 31.84 10.39 -11.08
CA LEU A 151 31.51 10.70 -12.48
C LEU A 151 29.99 10.78 -12.68
N ALA A 152 29.23 9.82 -12.16
CA ALA A 152 27.77 9.81 -12.25
C ALA A 152 27.12 11.03 -11.58
N GLN A 153 27.62 11.45 -10.43
CA GLN A 153 27.17 12.65 -9.72
C GLN A 153 27.49 13.93 -10.49
N SER A 154 28.65 14.00 -11.16
CA SER A 154 29.01 15.17 -11.98
C SER A 154 28.07 15.38 -13.17
N MET A 155 27.37 14.32 -13.60
CA MET A 155 26.39 14.35 -14.69
C MET A 155 24.94 14.48 -14.23
N ASP A 156 24.68 14.47 -12.92
CA ASP A 156 23.33 14.46 -12.32
C ASP A 156 22.40 13.35 -12.87
N LYS A 157 22.95 12.18 -13.19
CA LYS A 157 22.20 11.05 -13.77
C LYS A 157 21.78 10.06 -12.68
N ALA A 158 20.56 10.22 -12.16
CA ALA A 158 20.01 9.41 -11.06
C ALA A 158 20.16 7.88 -11.26
N SER A 159 19.89 7.36 -12.47
CA SER A 159 20.05 5.92 -12.78
C SER A 159 21.51 5.44 -12.59
N ALA A 160 22.49 6.21 -13.06
CA ALA A 160 23.91 5.86 -12.93
C ALA A 160 24.40 5.97 -11.48
N ILE A 161 23.93 6.99 -10.74
CA ILE A 161 24.20 7.14 -9.30
C ILE A 161 23.65 5.94 -8.53
N GLY A 162 22.40 5.56 -8.80
CA GLY A 162 21.76 4.40 -8.18
C GLY A 162 22.46 3.07 -8.51
N GLN A 163 23.02 2.92 -9.72
CA GLN A 163 23.83 1.75 -10.07
C GLN A 163 25.17 1.71 -9.35
N ALA A 164 25.87 2.84 -9.26
CA ALA A 164 27.15 2.92 -8.58
C ALA A 164 27.00 2.59 -7.09
N TYR A 165 25.99 3.13 -6.39
CA TYR A 165 25.72 2.79 -5.00
C TYR A 165 25.36 1.31 -4.80
N ASN A 166 24.57 0.72 -5.69
CA ASN A 166 24.26 -0.71 -5.62
C ASN A 166 25.55 -1.56 -5.72
N ASN A 167 26.45 -1.22 -6.64
CA ASN A 167 27.71 -1.93 -6.83
C ASN A 167 28.67 -1.73 -5.64
N ILE A 168 28.73 -0.52 -5.07
CA ILE A 168 29.43 -0.22 -3.83
C ILE A 168 28.91 -1.12 -2.70
N GLY A 169 27.59 -1.25 -2.55
CA GLY A 169 26.98 -2.14 -1.56
C GLY A 169 27.40 -3.60 -1.75
N ILE A 170 27.49 -4.08 -2.99
CA ILE A 170 27.96 -5.44 -3.28
C ILE A 170 29.42 -5.62 -2.86
N ALA A 171 30.30 -4.68 -3.21
CA ALA A 171 31.72 -4.73 -2.84
C ALA A 171 31.93 -4.66 -1.31
N LEU A 172 31.23 -3.76 -0.62
CA LEU A 172 31.28 -3.63 0.84
C LEU A 172 30.81 -4.90 1.54
N ARG A 173 29.74 -5.54 1.05
CA ARG A 173 29.27 -6.83 1.57
C ARG A 173 30.35 -7.92 1.40
N ARG A 174 31.04 -7.96 0.26
CA ARG A 174 32.15 -8.92 0.02
C ARG A 174 33.35 -8.67 0.92
N LEU A 175 33.59 -7.42 1.33
CA LEU A 175 34.58 -7.04 2.33
C LEU A 175 34.15 -7.30 3.77
N GLY A 176 32.93 -7.81 4.00
CA GLY A 176 32.37 -8.03 5.35
C GLY A 176 31.89 -6.75 6.04
N LYS A 177 31.89 -5.61 5.35
CA LYS A 177 31.41 -4.32 5.85
C LYS A 177 29.90 -4.20 5.68
N LEU A 178 29.17 -5.02 6.41
CA LEU A 178 27.73 -5.24 6.19
C LEU A 178 26.89 -3.99 6.46
N ASP A 179 27.20 -3.21 7.50
CA ASP A 179 26.44 -1.99 7.80
C ASP A 179 26.65 -0.90 6.73
N GLU A 180 27.91 -0.65 6.30
CA GLU A 180 28.20 0.26 5.19
C GLU A 180 27.51 -0.20 3.88
N ALA A 181 27.38 -1.51 3.67
CA ALA A 181 26.67 -2.06 2.52
C ALA A 181 25.17 -1.77 2.56
N VAL A 182 24.52 -1.90 3.72
CA VAL A 182 23.11 -1.55 3.92
C VAL A 182 22.87 -0.07 3.62
N GLU A 183 23.74 0.82 4.11
CA GLU A 183 23.67 2.25 3.81
C GLU A 183 23.78 2.51 2.30
N ALA A 184 24.73 1.88 1.62
CA ALA A 184 24.90 2.01 0.18
C ALA A 184 23.67 1.54 -0.62
N TYR A 185 23.04 0.42 -0.24
CA TYR A 185 21.80 -0.02 -0.90
C TYR A 185 20.62 0.91 -0.66
N ASN A 186 20.50 1.47 0.55
CA ASN A 186 19.45 2.45 0.84
C ASN A 186 19.64 3.74 0.01
N GLU A 187 20.88 4.22 -0.15
CA GLU A 187 21.16 5.33 -1.07
C GLU A 187 20.82 4.94 -2.52
N ALA A 188 21.18 3.73 -2.98
CA ALA A 188 20.81 3.26 -4.30
C ALA A 188 19.29 3.27 -4.53
N LEU A 189 18.50 2.84 -3.55
CA LEU A 189 17.03 2.83 -3.63
C LEU A 189 16.42 4.22 -3.73
N LYS A 190 17.00 5.24 -3.07
CA LYS A 190 16.52 6.63 -3.17
C LYS A 190 16.54 7.13 -4.62
N PHE A 191 17.62 6.86 -5.34
CA PHE A 191 17.77 7.27 -6.75
C PHE A 191 17.00 6.34 -7.70
N ARG A 192 17.03 5.01 -7.47
CA ARG A 192 16.36 4.04 -8.35
C ARG A 192 14.83 4.15 -8.30
N ARG A 193 14.22 4.45 -7.15
CA ARG A 193 12.76 4.66 -7.02
C ARG A 193 12.24 5.92 -7.72
N GLN A 194 13.12 6.87 -8.05
CA GLN A 194 12.76 8.06 -8.82
C GLN A 194 12.74 7.81 -10.33
N GLY A 195 13.30 6.69 -10.80
CA GLY A 195 13.36 6.32 -12.22
C GLY A 195 12.31 5.28 -12.62
N ASP A 196 12.13 5.12 -13.93
CA ASP A 196 11.17 4.19 -14.56
C ASP A 196 11.70 2.74 -14.71
N ASP A 197 12.59 2.27 -13.83
CA ASP A 197 13.13 0.90 -13.86
C ASP A 197 12.80 0.13 -12.57
N PRO A 198 11.62 -0.50 -12.49
CA PRO A 198 11.22 -1.33 -11.36
C PRO A 198 12.16 -2.52 -11.14
N ASN A 199 12.79 -3.04 -12.20
CA ASN A 199 13.71 -4.16 -12.11
C ASN A 199 14.99 -3.78 -11.36
N ALA A 200 15.53 -2.59 -11.63
CA ALA A 200 16.65 -2.05 -10.88
C ALA A 200 16.33 -1.93 -9.39
N VAL A 201 15.11 -1.49 -9.03
CA VAL A 201 14.66 -1.44 -7.62
C VAL A 201 14.61 -2.84 -7.01
N ALA A 202 13.99 -3.80 -7.70
CA ALA A 202 13.87 -5.17 -7.22
C ALA A 202 15.23 -5.86 -7.01
N GLN A 203 16.20 -5.64 -7.90
CA GLN A 203 17.56 -6.15 -7.75
C GLN A 203 18.27 -5.59 -6.51
N THR A 204 18.15 -4.28 -6.29
CA THR A 204 18.76 -3.62 -5.12
C THR A 204 18.10 -4.09 -3.82
N LEU A 205 16.78 -4.24 -3.80
CA LEU A 205 16.05 -4.82 -2.66
C LEU A 205 16.49 -6.26 -2.37
N ASN A 206 16.71 -7.09 -3.39
CA ASN A 206 17.19 -8.45 -3.20
C ASN A 206 18.60 -8.47 -2.59
N ASN A 207 19.50 -7.61 -3.07
CA ASN A 207 20.85 -7.47 -2.51
C ASN A 207 20.84 -6.94 -1.07
N LEU A 208 19.96 -5.98 -0.76
CA LEU A 208 19.74 -5.47 0.57
C LEU A 208 19.23 -6.57 1.50
N GLY A 209 18.23 -7.35 1.07
CA GLY A 209 17.67 -8.47 1.82
C GLY A 209 18.73 -9.52 2.19
N VAL A 210 19.59 -9.91 1.24
CA VAL A 210 20.71 -10.84 1.53
C VAL A 210 21.66 -10.27 2.58
N THR A 211 21.94 -8.96 2.53
CA THR A 211 22.85 -8.29 3.46
C THR A 211 22.26 -8.19 4.86
N LEU A 212 20.98 -7.86 4.96
CA LEU A 212 20.22 -7.86 6.22
C LEU A 212 20.14 -9.27 6.82
N GLY A 213 19.98 -10.29 5.98
CA GLY A 213 20.05 -11.70 6.39
C GLY A 213 21.40 -12.06 7.03
N TYR A 214 22.53 -11.65 6.43
CA TYR A 214 23.85 -11.84 7.03
C TYR A 214 24.03 -11.08 8.35
N LEU A 215 23.39 -9.93 8.51
CA LEU A 215 23.35 -9.16 9.75
C LEU A 215 22.43 -9.78 10.82
N GLY A 216 21.62 -10.78 10.46
CA GLY A 216 20.64 -11.42 11.33
C GLY A 216 19.34 -10.64 11.51
N ASP A 217 19.11 -9.58 10.72
CA ASP A 217 17.85 -8.82 10.72
C ASP A 217 16.84 -9.47 9.76
N TYR A 218 16.36 -10.65 10.16
CA TYR A 218 15.47 -11.47 9.35
C TYR A 218 14.14 -10.77 8.99
N PRO A 219 13.47 -10.00 9.89
CA PRO A 219 12.26 -9.27 9.53
C PRO A 219 12.50 -8.24 8.41
N ALA A 220 13.56 -7.44 8.51
CA ALA A 220 13.88 -6.47 7.47
C ALA A 220 14.31 -7.15 6.16
N ALA A 221 15.03 -8.27 6.25
CA ALA A 221 15.41 -9.07 5.09
C ALA A 221 14.18 -9.65 4.36
N LEU A 222 13.22 -10.22 5.09
CA LEU A 222 11.95 -10.72 4.54
C LEU A 222 11.15 -9.61 3.88
N ALA A 223 11.07 -8.42 4.51
CA ALA A 223 10.39 -7.27 3.94
C ALA A 223 11.03 -6.85 2.59
N ALA A 224 12.36 -6.75 2.54
CA ALA A 224 13.08 -6.39 1.33
C ALA A 224 12.91 -7.43 0.20
N HIS A 225 12.99 -8.72 0.52
CA HIS A 225 12.77 -9.78 -0.47
C HIS A 225 11.31 -9.86 -0.94
N SER A 226 10.34 -9.64 -0.04
CA SER A 226 8.91 -9.63 -0.39
C SER A 226 8.57 -8.44 -1.30
N GLU A 227 9.10 -7.26 -1.02
CA GLU A 227 8.93 -6.09 -1.89
C GLU A 227 9.58 -6.34 -3.27
N SER A 228 10.77 -6.94 -3.31
CA SER A 228 11.43 -7.35 -4.56
C SER A 228 10.55 -8.34 -5.35
N LEU A 229 9.97 -9.33 -4.67
CA LEU A 229 9.09 -10.33 -5.27
C LEU A 229 7.82 -9.71 -5.87
N ASP A 230 7.17 -8.81 -5.14
CA ASP A 230 5.96 -8.12 -5.60
C ASP A 230 6.21 -7.24 -6.82
N ILE A 231 7.36 -6.54 -6.86
CA ILE A 231 7.75 -5.74 -8.02
C ILE A 231 7.95 -6.65 -9.24
N LYS A 232 8.74 -7.73 -9.10
CA LYS A 232 8.98 -8.69 -10.18
C LYS A 232 7.69 -9.33 -10.70
N ARG A 233 6.76 -9.67 -9.79
CA ARG A 233 5.45 -10.26 -10.12
C ARG A 233 4.58 -9.29 -10.92
N ARG A 234 4.58 -8.00 -10.58
CA ARG A 234 3.86 -6.96 -11.35
C ARG A 234 4.47 -6.71 -12.72
N SER A 235 5.79 -6.86 -12.86
CA SER A 235 6.51 -6.71 -14.13
C SER A 235 6.31 -7.89 -15.09
N GLY A 236 5.65 -8.98 -14.67
CA GLY A 236 5.42 -10.17 -15.50
C GLY A 236 6.69 -10.96 -15.83
N LYS A 237 7.77 -10.78 -15.05
CA LYS A 237 9.07 -11.44 -15.24
C LYS A 237 9.20 -12.64 -14.32
N ASP A 238 8.41 -13.67 -14.61
CA ASP A 238 8.32 -14.87 -13.78
C ASP A 238 9.68 -15.57 -13.57
N GLU A 239 10.58 -15.51 -14.56
CA GLU A 239 11.93 -16.10 -14.47
C GLU A 239 12.82 -15.44 -13.41
N GLU A 240 12.56 -14.16 -13.07
CA GLU A 240 13.34 -13.42 -12.08
C GLU A 240 12.80 -13.64 -10.65
N LEU A 241 11.66 -14.30 -10.47
CA LEU A 241 11.05 -14.54 -9.15
C LEU A 241 11.86 -15.53 -8.30
N SER A 242 12.56 -16.48 -8.95
CA SER A 242 13.25 -17.57 -8.27
C SER A 242 14.24 -17.06 -7.21
N ASP A 243 15.07 -16.06 -7.54
CA ASP A 243 16.11 -15.57 -6.63
C ASP A 243 15.52 -15.04 -5.31
N SER A 244 14.39 -14.34 -5.40
CA SER A 244 13.74 -13.72 -4.23
C SER A 244 13.11 -14.80 -3.35
N LEU A 245 12.42 -15.78 -3.96
CA LEU A 245 11.85 -16.94 -3.26
C LEU A 245 12.94 -17.81 -2.61
N TYR A 246 14.03 -18.09 -3.32
CA TYR A 246 15.17 -18.84 -2.80
C TYR A 246 15.82 -18.16 -1.59
N ASN A 247 15.89 -16.83 -1.58
CA ASN A 247 16.42 -16.07 -0.44
C ASN A 247 15.43 -16.02 0.74
N ILE A 248 14.13 -15.89 0.49
CA ILE A 248 13.09 -16.01 1.52
C ILE A 248 13.13 -17.39 2.18
N ALA A 249 13.22 -18.45 1.37
CA ALA A 249 13.33 -19.82 1.84
C ALA A 249 14.55 -20.03 2.76
N GLN A 250 15.71 -19.46 2.39
CA GLN A 250 16.89 -19.49 3.25
C GLN A 250 16.66 -18.81 4.61
N ILE A 251 15.89 -17.72 4.66
CA ILE A 251 15.59 -17.04 5.92
C ILE A 251 14.66 -17.90 6.78
N TYR A 252 13.60 -18.46 6.21
CA TYR A 252 12.73 -19.39 6.96
C TYR A 252 13.49 -20.64 7.43
N GLU A 253 14.42 -21.16 6.63
CA GLU A 253 15.32 -22.25 7.04
C GLU A 253 16.16 -21.86 8.27
N HIS A 254 16.69 -20.63 8.31
CA HIS A 254 17.45 -20.13 9.47
C HIS A 254 16.57 -19.87 10.70
N LEU A 255 15.32 -19.48 10.50
CA LEU A 255 14.34 -19.31 11.57
C LEU A 255 13.80 -20.64 12.11
N GLY A 256 14.07 -21.75 11.43
CA GLY A 256 13.61 -23.09 11.81
C GLY A 256 12.20 -23.44 11.29
N ASP A 257 11.58 -22.58 10.48
CA ASP A 257 10.32 -22.86 9.80
C ASP A 257 10.60 -23.66 8.52
N LEU A 258 10.90 -24.94 8.72
CA LEU A 258 11.35 -25.83 7.65
C LEU A 258 10.25 -26.15 6.63
N ASP A 259 8.98 -26.15 7.03
CA ASP A 259 7.86 -26.39 6.11
C ASP A 259 7.66 -25.21 5.16
N GLN A 260 7.70 -23.97 5.68
CA GLN A 260 7.64 -22.77 4.84
C GLN A 260 8.86 -22.67 3.92
N ALA A 261 10.06 -22.94 4.46
CA ALA A 261 11.29 -22.97 3.65
C ALA A 261 11.20 -23.98 2.49
N LEU A 262 10.67 -25.18 2.75
CA LEU A 262 10.48 -26.21 1.72
C LEU A 262 9.47 -25.78 0.66
N ALA A 263 8.37 -25.13 1.06
CA ALA A 263 7.38 -24.59 0.13
C ALA A 263 7.99 -23.52 -0.80
N ASP A 264 8.73 -22.57 -0.23
CA ASP A 264 9.34 -21.46 -0.98
C ASP A 264 10.48 -21.95 -1.90
N TYR A 265 11.32 -22.88 -1.44
CA TYR A 265 12.31 -23.54 -2.30
C TYR A 265 11.64 -24.32 -3.44
N GLY A 266 10.54 -25.02 -3.16
CA GLY A 266 9.79 -25.75 -4.17
C GLY A 266 9.15 -24.84 -5.22
N GLU A 267 8.69 -23.65 -4.83
CA GLU A 267 8.19 -22.65 -5.77
C GLU A 267 9.31 -22.05 -6.62
N SER A 268 10.44 -21.66 -6.00
CA SER A 268 11.66 -21.21 -6.68
C SER A 268 12.14 -22.23 -7.73
N LEU A 269 12.21 -23.52 -7.35
CA LEU A 269 12.62 -24.60 -8.24
C LEU A 269 11.76 -24.69 -9.51
N ARG A 270 10.42 -24.57 -9.39
CA ARG A 270 9.52 -24.62 -10.55
C ARG A 270 9.76 -23.47 -11.53
N PHE A 271 10.12 -22.29 -11.03
CA PHE A 271 10.49 -21.17 -11.89
C PHE A 271 11.81 -21.43 -12.62
N ASP A 272 12.83 -21.91 -11.91
CA ASP A 272 14.11 -22.25 -12.53
C ASP A 272 14.00 -23.38 -13.57
N GLU A 273 13.14 -24.37 -13.33
CA GLU A 273 12.85 -25.45 -14.29
C GLU A 273 12.21 -24.92 -15.58
N ARG A 274 11.23 -24.02 -15.46
CA ARG A 274 10.58 -23.38 -16.61
C ARG A 274 11.54 -22.49 -17.39
N ALA A 275 12.42 -21.79 -16.69
CA ALA A 275 13.44 -20.92 -17.29
C ALA A 275 14.63 -21.71 -17.87
N GLY A 276 14.69 -23.04 -17.69
CA GLY A 276 15.79 -23.87 -18.16
C GLY A 276 17.12 -23.62 -17.42
N GLN A 277 17.08 -23.02 -16.23
CA GLN A 277 18.26 -22.64 -15.45
C GLN A 277 18.85 -23.85 -14.70
N LYS A 278 19.43 -24.81 -15.43
CA LYS A 278 19.94 -26.10 -14.90
C LYS A 278 20.79 -25.96 -13.64
N ARG A 279 21.63 -24.92 -13.56
CA ARG A 279 22.49 -24.66 -12.39
C ARG A 279 21.65 -24.30 -11.15
N ASN A 280 20.65 -23.45 -11.30
CA ASN A 280 19.77 -23.05 -10.20
C ASN A 280 18.88 -24.22 -9.77
N VAL A 281 18.36 -25.01 -10.73
CA VAL A 281 17.62 -26.25 -10.47
C VAL A 281 18.45 -27.19 -9.58
N ALA A 282 19.73 -27.42 -9.92
CA ALA A 282 20.62 -28.26 -9.14
C ALA A 282 20.86 -27.71 -7.71
N LEU A 283 21.02 -26.39 -7.56
CA LEU A 283 21.17 -25.73 -6.26
C LEU A 283 19.90 -25.85 -5.41
N GLY A 284 18.73 -25.60 -6.00
CA GLY A 284 17.42 -25.72 -5.37
C GLY A 284 17.16 -27.14 -4.88
N LEU A 285 17.36 -28.15 -5.73
CA LEU A 285 17.23 -29.56 -5.36
C LEU A 285 18.15 -29.96 -4.21
N ASN A 286 19.42 -29.52 -4.22
CA ASN A 286 20.35 -29.80 -3.12
C ASN A 286 19.90 -29.13 -1.81
N LYS A 287 19.35 -27.91 -1.88
CA LYS A 287 18.78 -27.24 -0.69
C LYS A 287 17.55 -27.93 -0.17
N ILE A 288 16.60 -28.27 -1.03
CA ILE A 288 15.40 -29.06 -0.71
C ILE A 288 15.80 -30.36 0.01
N SER A 289 16.76 -31.12 -0.55
CA SER A 289 17.21 -32.37 0.07
C SER A 289 17.82 -32.16 1.47
N THR A 290 18.46 -31.02 1.72
CA THR A 290 19.01 -30.68 3.05
C THR A 290 17.91 -30.34 4.04
N VAL A 291 16.86 -29.64 3.61
CA VAL A 291 15.68 -29.32 4.44
C VAL A 291 14.85 -30.58 4.73
N GLU A 292 14.63 -31.42 3.74
CA GLU A 292 13.93 -32.71 3.88
C GLU A 292 14.67 -33.65 4.83
N LEU A 293 16.01 -33.68 4.80
CA LEU A 293 16.83 -34.39 5.77
C LEU A 293 16.56 -33.89 7.20
N LYS A 294 16.48 -32.57 7.42
CA LYS A 294 16.16 -31.98 8.74
C LYS A 294 14.74 -32.32 9.20
N LEU A 295 13.79 -32.41 8.27
CA LEU A 295 12.40 -32.82 8.53
C LEU A 295 12.22 -34.34 8.71
N GLY A 296 13.26 -35.14 8.46
CA GLY A 296 13.19 -36.60 8.52
C GLY A 296 12.51 -37.26 7.31
N ARG A 297 12.28 -36.53 6.20
CA ARG A 297 11.74 -37.06 4.93
C ARG A 297 12.84 -37.70 4.10
N LEU A 298 13.38 -38.82 4.59
CA LEU A 298 14.65 -39.38 4.10
C LEU A 298 14.61 -39.91 2.66
N ASP A 299 13.47 -40.44 2.21
CA ASP A 299 13.33 -40.97 0.84
C ASP A 299 13.28 -39.84 -0.20
N ASP A 300 12.52 -38.78 0.08
CA ASP A 300 12.45 -37.58 -0.76
C ASP A 300 13.81 -36.88 -0.80
N ALA A 301 14.46 -36.72 0.36
CA ALA A 301 15.80 -36.15 0.46
C ALA A 301 16.81 -36.91 -0.40
N HIS A 302 16.77 -38.25 -0.37
CA HIS A 302 17.66 -39.08 -1.18
C HIS A 302 17.38 -38.89 -2.69
N ALA A 303 16.12 -38.82 -3.09
CA ALA A 303 15.74 -38.62 -4.49
C ALA A 303 16.22 -37.26 -5.03
N HIS A 304 15.96 -36.17 -4.30
CA HIS A 304 16.37 -34.82 -4.70
C HIS A 304 17.90 -34.65 -4.67
N ALA A 305 18.61 -35.23 -3.68
CA ALA A 305 20.07 -35.19 -3.63
C ALA A 305 20.71 -35.91 -4.83
N ALA A 306 20.14 -37.05 -5.25
CA ALA A 306 20.63 -37.79 -6.43
C ALA A 306 20.42 -37.00 -7.73
N GLN A 307 19.26 -36.34 -7.90
CA GLN A 307 18.99 -35.48 -9.04
C GLN A 307 19.94 -34.27 -9.08
N ALA A 308 20.15 -33.61 -7.94
CA ALA A 308 21.08 -32.49 -7.83
C ALA A 308 22.51 -32.89 -8.20
N LEU A 309 22.98 -34.05 -7.71
CA LEU A 309 24.31 -34.57 -8.03
C LEU A 309 24.48 -34.83 -9.52
N ALA A 310 23.51 -35.49 -10.16
CA ALA A 310 23.56 -35.76 -11.60
C ALA A 310 23.66 -34.46 -12.42
N LEU A 311 22.90 -33.42 -12.06
CA LEU A 311 22.97 -32.12 -12.71
C LEU A 311 24.31 -31.42 -12.47
N PHE A 312 24.85 -31.45 -11.25
CA PHE A 312 26.17 -30.86 -10.98
C PHE A 312 27.31 -31.55 -11.74
N GLU A 313 27.21 -32.87 -11.93
CA GLU A 313 28.16 -33.64 -12.75
C GLU A 313 28.04 -33.28 -14.23
N GLU A 314 26.82 -33.16 -14.76
CA GLU A 314 26.58 -32.70 -16.13
C GLU A 314 27.18 -31.29 -16.37
N LEU A 315 27.05 -30.40 -15.38
CA LEU A 315 27.56 -29.03 -15.44
C LEU A 315 29.07 -28.91 -15.18
N GLY A 316 29.76 -30.00 -14.82
CA GLY A 316 31.18 -29.98 -14.44
C GLY A 316 31.49 -29.20 -13.16
N SER A 317 30.50 -28.98 -12.29
CA SER A 317 30.67 -28.20 -11.05
C SER A 317 31.23 -29.06 -9.91
N GLY A 318 32.56 -29.22 -9.87
CA GLY A 318 33.24 -30.09 -8.90
C GLY A 318 32.88 -29.81 -7.44
N ARG A 319 32.94 -28.54 -7.00
CA ARG A 319 32.62 -28.17 -5.60
C ARG A 319 31.16 -28.42 -5.25
N SER A 320 30.23 -28.10 -6.14
CA SER A 320 28.80 -28.33 -5.90
C SER A 320 28.47 -29.82 -5.86
N ALA A 321 29.09 -30.62 -6.74
CA ALA A 321 28.98 -32.07 -6.73
C ALA A 321 29.52 -32.66 -5.42
N ALA A 322 30.64 -32.15 -4.91
CA ALA A 322 31.16 -32.57 -3.60
C ALA A 322 30.18 -32.28 -2.46
N ASN A 323 29.54 -31.11 -2.44
CA ASN A 323 28.52 -30.78 -1.45
C ASN A 323 27.28 -31.70 -1.55
N ALA A 324 26.82 -32.01 -2.77
CA ALA A 324 25.71 -32.96 -2.96
C ALA A 324 26.08 -34.38 -2.49
N LEU A 325 27.34 -34.81 -2.69
CA LEU A 325 27.86 -36.08 -2.17
C LEU A 325 27.93 -36.09 -0.63
N LEU A 326 28.29 -34.96 0.01
CA LEU A 326 28.24 -34.81 1.47
C LEU A 326 26.79 -34.96 1.97
N THR A 327 25.83 -34.28 1.34
CA THR A 327 24.40 -34.39 1.67
C THR A 327 23.92 -35.84 1.51
N THR A 328 24.28 -36.50 0.41
CA THR A 328 23.95 -37.91 0.14
C THR A 328 24.49 -38.82 1.25
N GLY A 329 25.74 -38.63 1.67
CA GLY A 329 26.33 -39.39 2.77
C GLY A 329 25.58 -39.21 4.09
N ARG A 330 25.21 -37.98 4.44
CA ARG A 330 24.41 -37.70 5.65
C ARG A 330 23.04 -38.36 5.61
N ILE A 331 22.38 -38.35 4.45
CA ILE A 331 21.08 -39.01 4.26
C ILE A 331 21.21 -40.52 4.48
N GLU A 332 22.24 -41.17 3.93
CA GLU A 332 22.46 -42.61 4.12
C GLU A 332 22.77 -42.96 5.59
N ILE A 333 23.53 -42.12 6.31
CA ILE A 333 23.74 -42.26 7.77
C ILE A 333 22.39 -42.17 8.50
N ALA A 334 21.58 -41.14 8.20
CA ALA A 334 20.26 -40.97 8.81
C ALA A 334 19.30 -42.15 8.53
N ARG A 335 19.41 -42.77 7.35
CA ARG A 335 18.69 -43.98 6.96
C ARG A 335 19.19 -45.27 7.61
N LYS A 336 20.22 -45.20 8.48
CA LYS A 336 20.89 -46.35 9.10
C LYS A 336 21.58 -47.27 8.09
N HIS A 337 22.07 -46.70 6.99
CA HIS A 337 22.85 -47.37 5.96
C HIS A 337 24.29 -46.84 5.94
N ALA A 338 24.97 -46.85 7.07
CA ALA A 338 26.29 -46.25 7.24
C ALA A 338 27.34 -46.72 6.20
N GLU A 339 27.36 -48.01 5.84
CA GLU A 339 28.26 -48.54 4.80
C GLU A 339 28.01 -47.93 3.41
N ARG A 340 26.75 -47.61 3.06
CA ARG A 340 26.41 -46.95 1.78
C ARG A 340 26.86 -45.49 1.74
N ALA A 341 27.01 -44.85 2.90
CA ALA A 341 27.49 -43.47 2.99
C ALA A 341 29.00 -43.31 2.68
N ILE A 342 29.79 -44.37 2.80
CA ILE A 342 31.26 -44.28 2.75
C ILE A 342 31.76 -43.90 1.35
N ALA A 343 31.28 -44.56 0.31
CA ALA A 343 31.70 -44.31 -1.07
C ALA A 343 31.46 -42.85 -1.53
N PRO A 344 30.25 -42.26 -1.37
CA PRO A 344 30.02 -40.87 -1.76
C PRO A 344 30.86 -39.90 -0.93
N LEU A 345 31.03 -40.13 0.37
CA LEU A 345 31.84 -39.26 1.24
C LEU A 345 33.34 -39.32 0.90
N GLN A 346 33.88 -40.49 0.56
CA GLN A 346 35.26 -40.60 0.09
C GLN A 346 35.46 -39.85 -1.23
N ARG A 347 34.48 -39.91 -2.13
CA ARG A 347 34.50 -39.16 -3.39
C ARG A 347 34.46 -37.66 -3.14
N ALA A 348 33.59 -37.18 -2.24
CA ALA A 348 33.54 -35.77 -1.82
C ALA A 348 34.89 -35.31 -1.26
N ARG A 349 35.52 -36.12 -0.41
CA ARG A 349 36.84 -35.83 0.16
C ARG A 349 37.91 -35.65 -0.92
N ARG A 350 37.99 -36.57 -1.88
CA ARG A 350 38.95 -36.49 -3.00
C ARG A 350 38.74 -35.23 -3.83
N ILE A 351 37.49 -34.90 -4.17
CA ILE A 351 37.18 -33.66 -4.89
C ILE A 351 37.64 -32.44 -4.09
N GLY A 352 37.41 -32.42 -2.77
CA GLY A 352 37.89 -31.35 -1.89
C GLY A 352 39.41 -31.25 -1.82
N GLU A 353 40.11 -32.39 -1.79
CA GLU A 353 41.59 -32.44 -1.83
C GLU A 353 42.13 -31.90 -3.16
N ASP A 354 41.57 -32.35 -4.29
CA ASP A 354 41.94 -31.91 -5.64
C ASP A 354 41.67 -30.42 -5.86
N SER A 355 40.54 -29.92 -5.33
CA SER A 355 40.15 -28.51 -5.42
C SER A 355 40.78 -27.63 -4.33
N LYS A 356 41.57 -28.22 -3.40
CA LYS A 356 42.13 -27.55 -2.22
C LYS A 356 41.07 -26.79 -1.40
N ASP A 357 39.88 -27.39 -1.23
CA ASP A 357 38.80 -26.84 -0.42
C ASP A 357 38.81 -27.50 0.98
N PRO A 358 39.40 -26.85 1.99
CA PRO A 358 39.54 -27.46 3.31
C PRO A 358 38.18 -27.67 4.00
N ALA A 359 37.14 -26.90 3.67
CA ALA A 359 35.82 -27.06 4.26
C ALA A 359 35.13 -28.33 3.78
N VAL A 360 35.24 -28.66 2.49
CA VAL A 360 34.73 -29.91 1.94
C VAL A 360 35.47 -31.11 2.56
N VAL A 361 36.79 -31.03 2.69
CA VAL A 361 37.61 -32.10 3.29
C VAL A 361 37.24 -32.32 4.76
N ALA A 362 37.12 -31.25 5.55
CA ALA A 362 36.75 -31.34 6.96
C ALA A 362 35.35 -31.95 7.16
N ASN A 363 34.36 -31.50 6.38
CA ASN A 363 33.01 -32.08 6.40
C ASN A 363 32.99 -33.54 5.97
N ALA A 364 33.73 -33.92 4.92
CA ALA A 364 33.82 -35.31 4.50
C ALA A 364 34.42 -36.19 5.60
N ASN A 365 35.47 -35.73 6.28
CA ASN A 365 36.06 -36.46 7.40
C ASN A 365 35.09 -36.60 8.57
N LEU A 366 34.31 -35.56 8.91
CA LEU A 366 33.30 -35.62 9.97
C LEU A 366 32.25 -36.70 9.69
N TYR A 367 31.66 -36.69 8.49
CA TYR A 367 30.62 -37.65 8.14
C TYR A 367 31.17 -39.05 7.90
N LEU A 368 32.41 -39.19 7.40
CA LEU A 368 33.10 -40.49 7.34
C LEU A 368 33.34 -41.05 8.74
N ALA A 369 33.72 -40.21 9.70
CA ALA A 369 33.89 -40.62 11.09
C ALA A 369 32.57 -41.14 11.67
N GLU A 370 31.47 -40.44 11.44
CA GLU A 370 30.15 -40.85 11.91
C GLU A 370 29.68 -42.17 11.26
N ALA A 371 29.84 -42.32 9.94
CA ALA A 371 29.55 -43.56 9.23
C ALA A 371 30.40 -44.74 9.74
N ARG A 372 31.70 -44.53 9.98
CA ARG A 372 32.60 -45.56 10.53
C ARG A 372 32.22 -45.93 11.95
N PHE A 373 31.80 -44.96 12.75
CA PHE A 373 31.34 -45.21 14.12
C PHE A 373 30.08 -46.07 14.15
N GLU A 374 29.05 -45.73 13.34
CA GLU A 374 27.84 -46.53 13.22
C GLU A 374 28.11 -47.95 12.67
N SER A 375 29.18 -48.10 11.85
CA SER A 375 29.62 -49.40 11.32
C SER A 375 30.56 -50.16 12.28
N GLY A 376 30.75 -49.70 13.52
CA GLY A 376 31.55 -50.38 14.56
C GLY A 376 33.07 -50.19 14.48
N HIS A 377 33.58 -49.31 13.61
CA HIS A 377 35.01 -49.07 13.40
C HIS A 377 35.52 -47.87 14.21
N THR A 378 35.43 -47.94 15.54
CA THR A 378 35.68 -46.81 16.45
C THR A 378 37.09 -46.19 16.31
N ALA A 379 38.13 -46.98 16.05
CA ALA A 379 39.50 -46.48 15.93
C ALA A 379 39.69 -45.61 14.66
N GLU A 380 39.15 -46.05 13.52
CA GLU A 380 39.16 -45.26 12.28
C GLU A 380 38.30 -44.00 12.43
N ALA A 381 37.14 -44.12 13.09
CA ALA A 381 36.26 -42.99 13.35
C ALA A 381 36.94 -41.91 14.19
N LEU A 382 37.75 -42.30 15.18
CA LEU A 382 38.48 -41.37 16.04
C LEU A 382 39.52 -40.56 15.27
N ASP A 383 40.34 -41.20 14.42
CA ASP A 383 41.32 -40.50 13.57
C ASP A 383 40.64 -39.52 12.60
N LEU A 384 39.54 -39.95 11.96
CA LEU A 384 38.78 -39.10 11.05
C LEU A 384 38.13 -37.90 11.78
N ALA A 385 37.56 -38.11 12.96
CA ALA A 385 36.96 -37.04 13.76
C ALA A 385 38.00 -36.02 14.24
N GLN A 386 39.21 -36.46 14.60
CA GLN A 386 40.32 -35.57 14.96
C GLN A 386 40.77 -34.72 13.79
N ARG A 387 40.89 -35.30 12.59
CA ARG A 387 41.22 -34.55 11.36
C ARG A 387 40.13 -33.54 11.00
N ALA A 388 38.85 -33.91 11.17
CA ALA A 388 37.73 -33.00 10.96
C ALA A 388 37.77 -31.82 11.94
N GLN A 389 37.97 -32.10 13.24
CA GLN A 389 38.09 -31.09 14.29
C GLN A 389 39.23 -30.11 13.99
N ALA A 390 40.43 -30.60 13.70
CA ALA A 390 41.58 -29.75 13.35
C ALA A 390 41.32 -28.91 12.09
N GLY A 391 40.65 -29.50 11.09
CA GLY A 391 40.22 -28.78 9.89
C GLY A 391 39.27 -27.63 10.20
N PHE A 392 38.19 -27.88 10.96
CA PHE A 392 37.23 -26.83 11.32
C PHE A 392 37.82 -25.74 12.21
N GLU A 393 38.75 -26.09 13.10
CA GLU A 393 39.48 -25.14 13.92
C GLU A 393 40.35 -24.22 13.08
N GLN A 394 41.07 -24.77 12.09
CA GLN A 394 41.88 -23.98 11.16
C GLN A 394 41.03 -23.05 10.28
N ILE A 395 39.85 -23.49 9.86
CA ILE A 395 38.95 -22.70 9.00
C ILE A 395 38.14 -21.68 9.81
N GLY A 396 37.94 -21.90 11.11
CA GLY A 396 37.13 -21.05 11.98
C GLY A 396 35.62 -21.33 11.92
N LEU A 397 35.21 -22.51 11.45
CA LEU A 397 33.81 -22.92 11.36
C LEU A 397 33.29 -23.44 12.71
N LYS A 398 32.81 -22.54 13.56
CA LYS A 398 32.45 -22.83 14.96
C LYS A 398 31.30 -23.84 15.12
N ASN A 399 30.27 -23.81 14.26
CA ASN A 399 29.14 -24.73 14.35
C ASN A 399 29.59 -26.17 14.07
N GLU A 400 30.32 -26.36 12.99
CA GLU A 400 30.86 -27.65 12.57
C GLU A 400 31.95 -28.14 13.54
N LEU A 401 32.74 -27.22 14.10
CA LEU A 401 33.71 -27.52 15.16
C LEU A 401 33.01 -28.04 16.42
N ARG A 402 31.89 -27.43 16.83
CA ARG A 402 31.06 -27.93 17.94
C ARG A 402 30.57 -29.36 17.66
N ASP A 403 30.12 -29.62 16.44
CA ASP A 403 29.62 -30.95 16.04
C ASP A 403 30.75 -31.99 16.04
N ALA A 404 31.95 -31.62 15.57
CA ALA A 404 33.14 -32.46 15.63
C ALA A 404 33.54 -32.79 17.08
N TRP A 405 33.53 -31.81 17.99
CA TRP A 405 33.78 -32.06 19.41
C TRP A 405 32.70 -32.93 20.07
N SER A 406 31.44 -32.79 19.67
CA SER A 406 30.36 -33.67 20.12
C SER A 406 30.57 -35.12 19.66
N LEU A 407 31.00 -35.33 18.41
CA LEU A 407 31.34 -36.66 17.93
C LEU A 407 32.56 -37.25 18.64
N LEU A 408 33.62 -36.45 18.85
CA LEU A 408 34.82 -36.88 19.57
C LEU A 408 34.52 -37.30 21.02
N SER A 409 33.63 -36.59 21.70
CA SER A 409 33.14 -36.97 23.03
C SER A 409 32.53 -38.37 23.03
N ARG A 410 31.54 -38.62 22.15
CA ARG A 410 30.88 -39.94 21.99
C ARG A 410 31.88 -41.04 21.64
N LEU A 411 32.85 -40.75 20.77
CA LEU A 411 33.88 -41.70 20.35
C LEU A 411 34.84 -42.05 21.48
N HIS A 412 35.28 -41.06 22.27
CA HIS A 412 36.14 -41.31 23.43
C HIS A 412 35.43 -42.09 24.54
N GLU A 413 34.13 -41.86 24.75
CA GLU A 413 33.32 -42.65 25.67
C GLU A 413 33.22 -44.11 25.21
N ALA A 414 32.90 -44.34 23.93
CA ALA A 414 32.85 -45.67 23.32
C ALA A 414 34.21 -46.40 23.33
N ALA A 415 35.32 -45.66 23.27
CA ALA A 415 36.68 -46.19 23.36
C ALA A 415 37.16 -46.43 24.80
N GLY A 416 36.33 -46.16 25.82
CA GLY A 416 36.68 -46.35 27.24
C GLY A 416 37.66 -45.29 27.78
N ALA A 417 37.67 -44.09 27.21
CA ALA A 417 38.54 -42.97 27.59
C ALA A 417 37.74 -41.78 28.19
N PRO A 418 37.19 -41.91 29.42
CA PRO A 418 36.25 -40.93 29.99
C PRO A 418 36.87 -39.54 30.24
N THR A 419 38.17 -39.46 30.49
CA THR A 419 38.88 -38.19 30.65
C THR A 419 38.96 -37.41 29.35
N ALA A 420 39.22 -38.07 28.23
CA ALA A 420 39.23 -37.46 26.90
C ALA A 420 37.81 -37.07 26.47
N ALA A 421 36.80 -37.89 26.78
CA ALA A 421 35.40 -37.55 26.53
C ALA A 421 34.97 -36.27 27.27
N LEU A 422 35.32 -36.14 28.56
CA LEU A 422 35.04 -34.94 29.35
C LEU A 422 35.77 -33.69 28.79
N GLN A 423 37.01 -33.85 28.30
CA GLN A 423 37.73 -32.75 27.65
C GLN A 423 37.03 -32.30 26.36
N ALA A 424 36.59 -33.24 25.54
CA ALA A 424 35.83 -32.96 24.32
C ALA A 424 34.50 -32.25 24.61
N GLU A 425 33.74 -32.67 25.64
CA GLU A 425 32.51 -31.96 26.06
C GLU A 425 32.80 -30.55 26.58
N ARG A 426 33.91 -30.34 27.30
CA ARG A 426 34.30 -28.99 27.74
C ARG A 426 34.63 -28.07 26.57
N ALA A 427 35.34 -28.59 25.56
CA ALA A 427 35.65 -27.85 24.34
C ALA A 427 34.36 -27.51 23.56
N ARG A 428 33.45 -28.48 23.39
CA ARG A 428 32.12 -28.26 22.80
C ARG A 428 31.35 -27.16 23.53
N ALA A 429 31.25 -27.24 24.86
CA ALA A 429 30.52 -26.27 25.67
C ALA A 429 31.16 -24.87 25.64
N ALA A 430 32.48 -24.77 25.49
CA ALA A 430 33.16 -23.48 25.29
C ALA A 430 32.78 -22.85 23.94
N ILE A 431 32.73 -23.64 22.87
CA ILE A 431 32.31 -23.16 21.54
C ILE A 431 30.84 -22.76 21.56
N GLU A 432 29.97 -23.55 22.19
CA GLU A 432 28.54 -23.27 22.29
C GLU A 432 28.27 -21.96 23.04
N ARG A 433 29.00 -21.69 24.13
CA ARG A 433 28.96 -20.38 24.80
C ARG A 433 29.41 -19.25 23.88
N SER A 434 30.53 -19.43 23.17
CA SER A 434 31.00 -18.42 22.21
C SER A 434 30.00 -18.13 21.09
N LEU A 435 29.32 -19.15 20.56
CA LEU A 435 28.27 -18.99 19.55
C LEU A 435 27.06 -18.23 20.11
N LEU A 436 26.65 -18.55 21.35
CA LEU A 436 25.55 -17.87 22.02
C LEU A 436 25.87 -16.39 22.29
N ASP A 437 27.11 -16.10 22.68
CA ASP A 437 27.58 -14.72 22.91
C ASP A 437 27.62 -13.93 21.59
N GLU A 438 28.07 -14.53 20.49
CA GLU A 438 27.98 -13.91 19.15
C GLU A 438 26.53 -13.66 18.73
N GLN A 439 25.62 -14.61 18.96
CA GLN A 439 24.21 -14.46 18.63
C GLN A 439 23.56 -13.34 19.45
N ARG A 440 23.89 -13.25 20.75
CA ARG A 440 23.46 -12.14 21.62
C ARG A 440 24.03 -10.81 21.15
N LEU A 441 25.30 -10.74 20.76
CA LEU A 441 25.92 -9.54 20.20
C LEU A 441 25.22 -9.10 18.90
N ARG A 442 24.85 -10.03 18.02
CA ARG A 442 24.05 -9.72 16.81
C ARG A 442 22.66 -9.20 17.15
N GLN A 443 21.96 -9.81 18.11
CA GLN A 443 20.64 -9.35 18.57
C GLN A 443 20.70 -7.98 19.26
N LEU A 444 21.74 -7.73 20.06
CA LEU A 444 22.01 -6.42 20.67
C LEU A 444 22.35 -5.38 19.60
N GLY A 445 23.10 -5.76 18.56
CA GLY A 445 23.34 -4.92 17.39
C GLY A 445 22.05 -4.61 16.61
N GLY A 446 21.15 -5.58 16.46
CA GLY A 446 19.82 -5.39 15.86
C GLY A 446 18.93 -4.42 16.65
N THR A 447 18.83 -4.63 17.97
CA THR A 447 18.03 -3.75 18.85
C THR A 447 18.62 -2.34 18.96
N ARG A 448 19.95 -2.21 19.04
CA ARG A 448 20.61 -0.89 19.01
C ARG A 448 20.33 -0.13 17.71
N ARG A 449 20.35 -0.82 16.57
CA ARG A 449 20.00 -0.23 15.26
C ARG A 449 18.54 0.20 15.20
N ALA A 450 17.61 -0.61 15.71
CA ALA A 450 16.20 -0.22 15.78
C ALA A 450 15.99 1.08 16.58
N ILE A 451 16.70 1.23 17.70
CA ILE A 451 16.68 2.46 18.50
C ILE A 451 17.30 3.64 17.75
N GLU A 452 18.43 3.43 17.07
CA GLU A 452 19.10 4.49 16.31
C GLU A 452 18.27 4.95 15.10
N ILE A 453 17.62 4.01 14.39
CA ILE A 453 16.67 4.31 13.30
C ILE A 453 15.50 5.13 13.84
N GLN A 454 14.91 4.71 14.96
CA GLN A 454 13.79 5.43 15.57
C GLN A 454 14.19 6.84 16.05
N GLN A 455 15.44 7.03 16.48
CA GLN A 455 15.98 8.35 16.82
C GLN A 455 16.19 9.22 15.58
N ARG A 456 16.76 8.68 14.50
CA ARG A 456 16.95 9.41 13.23
C ARG A 456 15.62 9.76 12.57
N GLU A 457 14.61 8.90 12.63
CA GLU A 457 13.28 9.19 12.11
C GLU A 457 12.63 10.38 12.82
N ARG A 458 12.72 10.42 14.17
CA ARG A 458 12.25 11.57 14.96
C ARG A 458 13.02 12.85 14.65
N GLU A 459 14.30 12.74 14.35
CA GLU A 459 15.13 13.89 13.96
C GLU A 459 14.74 14.41 12.57
N ILE A 460 14.55 13.51 11.60
CA ILE A 460 14.08 13.84 10.25
C ILE A 460 12.70 14.48 10.30
N GLU A 461 11.78 13.97 11.12
CA GLU A 461 10.45 14.54 11.30
C GLU A 461 10.52 15.97 11.86
N ARG A 462 11.38 16.21 12.86
CA ARG A 462 11.65 17.57 13.38
C ARG A 462 12.24 18.50 12.33
N LEU A 463 13.16 18.01 11.50
CA LEU A 463 13.77 18.78 10.43
C LEU A 463 12.77 19.09 9.30
N LYS A 464 11.90 18.16 8.94
CA LYS A 464 10.80 18.38 7.99
C LYS A 464 9.84 19.43 8.52
N LEU A 465 9.42 19.34 9.78
CA LEU A 465 8.54 20.33 10.40
C LEU A 465 9.17 21.73 10.38
N ARG A 466 10.47 21.84 10.67
CA ARG A 466 11.22 23.10 10.56
C ARG A 466 11.32 23.62 9.13
N SER A 467 11.58 22.74 8.16
CA SER A 467 11.66 23.09 6.75
C SER A 467 10.31 23.57 6.22
N GLU A 468 9.21 22.91 6.56
CA GLU A 468 7.84 23.32 6.20
C GLU A 468 7.47 24.66 6.85
N GLN A 469 7.83 24.88 8.11
CA GLN A 469 7.63 26.18 8.77
C GLN A 469 8.42 27.28 8.06
N GLN A 470 9.68 27.04 7.73
CA GLN A 470 10.54 27.99 7.03
C GLN A 470 10.03 28.27 5.61
N ALA A 471 9.53 27.25 4.90
CA ALA A 471 8.88 27.41 3.60
C ALA A 471 7.63 28.28 3.71
N ARG A 472 6.76 28.04 4.69
CA ARG A 472 5.56 28.85 4.95
C ARG A 472 5.88 30.29 5.36
N ASP A 473 7.00 30.54 6.03
CA ASP A 473 7.45 31.89 6.39
C ASP A 473 7.97 32.64 5.16
N VAL A 474 8.77 31.98 4.31
CA VAL A 474 9.21 32.53 3.02
C VAL A 474 8.02 32.77 2.09
N GLU A 475 7.07 31.85 2.05
CA GLU A 475 5.83 31.99 1.29
C GLU A 475 5.03 33.19 1.81
N ARG A 476 4.83 33.34 3.12
CA ARG A 476 4.15 34.51 3.70
C ARG A 476 4.87 35.82 3.41
N ALA A 477 6.20 35.85 3.46
CA ALA A 477 6.98 37.04 3.13
C ALA A 477 6.90 37.39 1.63
N THR A 478 6.91 36.38 0.76
CA THR A 478 6.74 36.57 -0.69
C THR A 478 5.31 36.96 -1.05
N TRP A 479 4.30 36.35 -0.44
CA TRP A 479 2.90 36.77 -0.53
C TRP A 479 2.70 38.20 -0.03
N ALA A 480 3.27 38.60 1.10
CA ALA A 480 3.17 39.97 1.61
C ALA A 480 3.85 40.98 0.67
N ARG A 481 5.04 40.65 0.12
CA ARG A 481 5.72 41.48 -0.88
C ARG A 481 4.94 41.57 -2.18
N ASN A 482 4.44 40.45 -2.69
CA ASN A 482 3.66 40.38 -3.92
C ASN A 482 2.31 41.06 -3.75
N LEU A 483 1.68 40.96 -2.58
CA LEU A 483 0.45 41.68 -2.22
C LEU A 483 0.71 43.18 -2.10
N GLY A 484 1.87 43.59 -1.57
CA GLY A 484 2.29 45.00 -1.55
C GLY A 484 2.54 45.56 -2.95
N LEU A 485 3.21 44.79 -3.83
CA LEU A 485 3.41 45.15 -5.24
C LEU A 485 2.09 45.14 -6.01
N ALA A 486 1.22 44.16 -5.77
CA ALA A 486 -0.11 44.08 -6.35
C ALA A 486 -0.99 45.22 -5.85
N ALA A 487 -0.95 45.57 -4.57
CA ALA A 487 -1.66 46.73 -4.02
C ALA A 487 -1.12 48.04 -4.61
N GLY A 488 0.20 48.17 -4.77
CA GLY A 488 0.83 49.32 -5.45
C GLY A 488 0.43 49.41 -6.93
N ALA A 489 0.42 48.28 -7.64
CA ALA A 489 -0.03 48.19 -9.02
C ALA A 489 -1.54 48.44 -9.13
N ILE A 490 -2.35 47.97 -8.17
CA ILE A 490 -3.79 48.23 -8.07
C ILE A 490 -4.03 49.70 -7.80
N VAL A 491 -3.27 50.37 -6.92
CA VAL A 491 -3.38 51.80 -6.64
C VAL A 491 -2.96 52.62 -7.85
N PHE A 492 -1.85 52.27 -8.50
CA PHE A 492 -1.41 52.90 -9.74
C PHE A 492 -2.44 52.70 -10.86
N LEU A 493 -2.95 51.48 -11.02
CA LEU A 493 -4.03 51.15 -11.91
C LEU A 493 -5.31 51.88 -11.50
N LEU A 494 -5.59 52.10 -10.21
CA LEU A 494 -6.75 52.84 -9.73
C LEU A 494 -6.62 54.30 -10.11
N VAL A 495 -5.44 54.91 -9.91
CA VAL A 495 -5.16 56.31 -10.28
C VAL A 495 -5.21 56.46 -11.80
N PHE A 496 -4.63 55.53 -12.54
CA PHE A 496 -4.69 55.49 -14.00
C PHE A 496 -6.13 55.24 -14.50
N LEU A 497 -6.89 54.36 -13.85
CA LEU A 497 -8.29 54.09 -14.13
C LEU A 497 -9.20 55.22 -13.67
N LEU A 498 -8.83 56.02 -12.68
CA LEU A 498 -9.56 57.20 -12.23
C LEU A 498 -9.30 58.37 -13.18
N ALA A 499 -8.07 58.56 -13.64
CA ALA A 499 -7.71 59.51 -14.68
C ALA A 499 -8.34 59.11 -16.03
N SER A 500 -8.25 57.83 -16.38
CA SER A 500 -8.91 57.23 -17.54
C SER A 500 -10.42 57.30 -17.39
N ARG A 501 -11.03 56.94 -16.25
CA ARG A 501 -12.48 57.12 -15.98
C ARG A 501 -12.90 58.57 -15.94
N TYR A 502 -12.08 59.50 -15.53
CA TYR A 502 -12.43 60.91 -15.57
C TYR A 502 -12.56 61.37 -17.03
N TRP A 503 -11.62 60.93 -17.88
CA TRP A 503 -11.64 61.13 -19.32
C TRP A 503 -12.79 60.36 -20.01
N HIS A 504 -12.98 59.09 -19.66
CA HIS A 504 -14.01 58.20 -20.19
C HIS A 504 -15.40 58.55 -19.68
N ARG A 505 -15.61 58.96 -18.42
CA ARG A 505 -16.92 59.41 -17.89
C ARG A 505 -17.39 60.67 -18.59
N ARG A 506 -16.47 61.51 -19.06
CA ARG A 506 -16.81 62.68 -19.87
C ARG A 506 -17.32 62.29 -21.26
N GLN A 507 -16.80 61.21 -21.85
CA GLN A 507 -17.32 60.63 -23.11
C GLN A 507 -18.52 59.67 -22.93
N LEU A 508 -18.60 58.97 -21.81
CA LEU A 508 -19.61 57.96 -21.50
C LEU A 508 -20.83 58.54 -20.79
N ALA A 509 -20.80 59.74 -20.20
CA ALA A 509 -22.01 60.37 -19.65
C ALA A 509 -23.08 60.60 -20.73
N GLU A 510 -22.65 60.76 -21.99
CA GLU A 510 -23.50 60.96 -23.15
C GLU A 510 -24.00 59.62 -23.75
N GLN A 511 -23.19 58.56 -23.69
CA GLN A 511 -23.54 57.22 -24.22
C GLN A 511 -24.17 56.26 -23.19
N MET A 512 -23.82 56.36 -21.90
CA MET A 512 -24.28 55.47 -20.82
C MET A 512 -25.67 55.82 -20.28
N ARG A 513 -26.24 56.99 -20.57
CA ARG A 513 -27.63 57.31 -20.18
C ARG A 513 -28.63 56.43 -20.93
N VAL A 514 -28.30 56.02 -22.15
CA VAL A 514 -29.16 55.19 -23.02
C VAL A 514 -28.82 53.69 -22.86
N ASN A 515 -27.55 53.33 -22.67
CA ASN A 515 -27.15 51.91 -22.59
C ASN A 515 -27.35 51.27 -21.18
N ARG A 516 -27.20 52.04 -20.08
CA ARG A 516 -27.36 51.49 -18.71
C ARG A 516 -28.81 51.20 -18.30
N SER A 517 -29.82 51.84 -18.92
CA SER A 517 -31.23 51.50 -18.65
C SER A 517 -31.61 50.17 -19.31
N LEU A 518 -31.08 49.91 -20.51
CA LEU A 518 -31.27 48.65 -21.23
C LEU A 518 -30.53 47.47 -20.56
N GLN A 519 -29.25 47.63 -20.18
CA GLN A 519 -28.47 46.53 -19.58
C GLN A 519 -28.91 46.14 -18.15
N ARG A 520 -29.47 47.07 -17.36
CA ARG A 520 -30.03 46.75 -16.03
C ARG A 520 -31.38 46.04 -16.11
N LEU A 521 -32.19 46.35 -17.13
CA LEU A 521 -33.45 45.65 -17.39
C LEU A 521 -33.21 44.21 -17.85
N ASP A 522 -32.17 43.97 -18.66
CA ASP A 522 -31.86 42.62 -19.15
C ASP A 522 -31.25 41.73 -18.05
N ALA A 523 -30.32 42.22 -17.24
CA ALA A 523 -29.74 41.44 -16.14
C ALA A 523 -30.75 41.12 -15.02
N LEU A 524 -31.64 42.07 -14.67
CA LEU A 524 -32.71 41.85 -13.68
C LEU A 524 -33.76 40.85 -14.20
N LYS A 525 -34.04 40.83 -15.49
CA LYS A 525 -34.94 39.86 -16.12
C LYS A 525 -34.35 38.44 -16.08
N ASP A 526 -33.03 38.29 -16.06
CA ASP A 526 -32.33 37.00 -16.12
C ASP A 526 -32.18 36.34 -14.79
N GLU A 527 -31.77 37.13 -13.81
CA GLU A 527 -31.75 36.74 -12.41
C GLU A 527 -33.17 36.42 -11.94
N PHE A 528 -34.18 37.18 -12.38
CA PHE A 528 -35.59 36.92 -12.08
C PHE A 528 -36.07 35.59 -12.68
N LEU A 529 -35.86 35.33 -13.98
CA LEU A 529 -36.34 34.10 -14.62
C LEU A 529 -35.64 32.82 -14.10
N ALA A 530 -34.34 32.90 -13.80
CA ALA A 530 -33.59 31.76 -13.25
C ALA A 530 -33.95 31.47 -11.78
N ASN A 531 -34.01 32.49 -10.92
CA ASN A 531 -34.34 32.33 -9.51
C ASN A 531 -35.81 31.91 -9.33
N THR A 532 -36.75 32.54 -10.03
CA THR A 532 -38.18 32.17 -9.95
C THR A 532 -38.41 30.72 -10.42
N SER A 533 -37.67 30.23 -11.42
CA SER A 533 -37.82 28.83 -11.85
C SER A 533 -37.34 27.83 -10.80
N HIS A 534 -36.24 28.14 -10.10
CA HIS A 534 -35.75 27.31 -9.00
C HIS A 534 -36.71 27.36 -7.80
N GLU A 535 -37.23 28.54 -7.46
CA GLU A 535 -38.22 28.74 -6.39
C GLU A 535 -39.58 28.11 -6.70
N LEU A 536 -39.95 27.92 -7.97
CA LEU A 536 -41.17 27.21 -8.37
C LEU A 536 -40.99 25.69 -8.38
N ARG A 537 -39.78 25.18 -8.61
CA ARG A 537 -39.49 23.74 -8.69
C ARG A 537 -39.53 23.06 -7.31
N THR A 538 -38.96 23.70 -6.29
CA THR A 538 -38.91 23.17 -4.92
C THR A 538 -40.30 22.88 -4.31
N PRO A 539 -41.28 23.80 -4.30
CA PRO A 539 -42.61 23.51 -3.76
C PRO A 539 -43.37 22.48 -4.61
N LEU A 540 -43.11 22.45 -5.93
CA LEU A 540 -43.74 21.49 -6.85
C LEU A 540 -43.26 20.04 -6.59
N MET A 541 -41.98 19.85 -6.27
CA MET A 541 -41.42 18.57 -5.85
C MET A 541 -42.06 18.08 -4.55
N GLY A 542 -42.27 18.99 -3.58
CA GLY A 542 -42.96 18.65 -2.34
C GLY A 542 -44.40 18.18 -2.55
N ILE A 543 -45.15 18.86 -3.42
CA ILE A 543 -46.53 18.48 -3.77
C ILE A 543 -46.58 17.12 -4.47
N LEU A 544 -45.65 16.87 -5.41
CA LEU A 544 -45.58 15.60 -6.15
C LEU A 544 -45.17 14.44 -5.25
N GLY A 545 -44.11 14.59 -4.45
CA GLY A 545 -43.62 13.54 -3.56
C GLY A 545 -44.60 13.19 -2.44
N LEU A 546 -45.33 14.17 -1.90
CA LEU A 546 -46.42 13.91 -0.96
C LEU A 546 -47.62 13.23 -1.62
N ALA A 547 -47.97 13.60 -2.85
CA ALA A 547 -49.07 12.97 -3.58
C ALA A 547 -48.75 11.52 -3.98
N GLU A 548 -47.51 11.24 -4.40
CA GLU A 548 -47.02 9.89 -4.72
C GLU A 548 -46.96 9.00 -3.46
N SER A 549 -46.44 9.53 -2.35
CA SER A 549 -46.41 8.82 -1.06
C SER A 549 -47.81 8.44 -0.55
N LEU A 550 -48.79 9.32 -0.75
CA LEU A 550 -50.19 9.02 -0.42
C LEU A 550 -50.78 7.94 -1.34
N LEU A 551 -50.50 8.01 -2.64
CA LEU A 551 -50.93 7.02 -3.65
C LEU A 551 -50.36 5.62 -3.38
N ASP A 552 -49.11 5.52 -2.94
CA ASP A 552 -48.40 4.27 -2.60
C ASP A 552 -48.79 3.69 -1.23
N GLY A 553 -49.74 4.33 -0.52
CA GLY A 553 -50.31 3.81 0.72
C GLY A 553 -49.64 4.28 2.01
N GLY A 554 -48.79 5.31 1.96
CA GLY A 554 -48.09 5.89 3.13
C GLY A 554 -49.01 6.48 4.21
N SER A 555 -50.33 6.52 4.01
CA SER A 555 -51.32 6.93 5.01
C SER A 555 -52.56 6.03 5.09
N GLY A 556 -52.46 4.78 4.60
CA GLY A 556 -53.53 3.79 4.61
C GLY A 556 -54.30 3.66 3.28
N PRO A 557 -55.30 2.77 3.19
CA PRO A 557 -56.03 2.49 1.95
C PRO A 557 -56.89 3.69 1.52
N LEU A 558 -56.56 4.25 0.35
CA LEU A 558 -57.30 5.37 -0.24
C LEU A 558 -58.54 4.90 -1.00
N SER A 559 -59.60 5.72 -0.98
CA SER A 559 -60.76 5.51 -1.86
C SER A 559 -60.40 5.75 -3.33
N ASP A 560 -61.10 5.09 -4.26
CA ASP A 560 -60.85 5.26 -5.71
C ASP A 560 -61.00 6.71 -6.17
N LYS A 561 -61.87 7.48 -5.51
CA LYS A 561 -62.04 8.91 -5.76
C LYS A 561 -60.81 9.73 -5.31
N ALA A 562 -60.27 9.45 -4.13
CA ALA A 562 -59.05 10.10 -3.63
C ALA A 562 -57.83 9.72 -4.48
N ARG A 563 -57.76 8.47 -4.94
CA ARG A 563 -56.72 7.99 -5.86
C ARG A 563 -56.76 8.73 -7.20
N HIS A 564 -57.96 8.94 -7.75
CA HIS A 564 -58.17 9.73 -8.97
C HIS A 564 -57.80 11.21 -8.80
N GLU A 565 -58.20 11.83 -7.69
CA GLU A 565 -57.89 13.23 -7.38
C GLU A 565 -56.37 13.46 -7.16
N LEU A 566 -55.68 12.54 -6.49
CA LEU A 566 -54.22 12.57 -6.35
C LEU A 566 -53.51 12.38 -7.69
N GLY A 567 -54.02 11.48 -8.54
CA GLY A 567 -53.53 11.33 -9.92
C GLY A 567 -53.67 12.61 -10.75
N LEU A 568 -54.75 13.37 -10.56
CA LEU A 568 -54.96 14.68 -11.21
C LEU A 568 -54.00 15.75 -10.68
N ILE A 569 -53.66 15.72 -9.38
CA ILE A 569 -52.67 16.61 -8.77
C ILE A 569 -51.28 16.30 -9.35
N ILE A 570 -50.90 15.03 -9.44
CA ILE A 570 -49.63 14.62 -10.05
C ILE A 570 -49.56 15.05 -11.51
N ALA A 571 -50.60 14.75 -12.31
CA ALA A 571 -50.64 15.14 -13.72
C ALA A 571 -50.57 16.67 -13.92
N SER A 572 -51.21 17.46 -13.04
CA SER A 572 -51.16 18.92 -13.09
C SER A 572 -49.80 19.47 -12.64
N GLY A 573 -49.19 18.85 -11.63
CA GLY A 573 -47.87 19.20 -11.12
C GLY A 573 -46.77 18.93 -12.15
N SER A 574 -46.75 17.75 -12.75
CA SER A 574 -45.82 17.42 -13.84
C SER A 574 -45.96 18.38 -15.03
N ARG A 575 -47.19 18.75 -15.40
CA ARG A 575 -47.46 19.71 -16.49
C ARG A 575 -46.89 21.10 -16.19
N LEU A 576 -46.98 21.56 -14.94
CA LEU A 576 -46.40 22.84 -14.54
C LEU A 576 -44.87 22.81 -14.57
N SER A 577 -44.25 21.68 -14.19
CA SER A 577 -42.80 21.50 -14.25
C SER A 577 -42.29 21.64 -15.68
N THR A 578 -42.90 20.93 -16.63
CA THR A 578 -42.52 21.01 -18.05
C THR A 578 -42.64 22.42 -18.60
N LEU A 579 -43.67 23.17 -18.18
CA LEU A 579 -43.92 24.54 -18.64
C LEU A 579 -42.87 25.53 -18.11
N VAL A 580 -42.42 25.34 -16.86
CA VAL A 580 -41.29 26.10 -16.30
C VAL A 580 -40.00 25.80 -17.06
N ASP A 581 -39.76 24.53 -17.40
CA ASP A 581 -38.58 24.12 -18.16
C ASP A 581 -38.59 24.67 -19.61
N ASP A 582 -39.74 24.67 -20.30
CA ASP A 582 -39.89 25.24 -21.65
C ASP A 582 -39.64 26.75 -21.69
N ILE A 583 -40.04 27.50 -20.67
CA ILE A 583 -39.78 28.95 -20.55
C ILE A 583 -38.27 29.22 -20.38
N LEU A 584 -37.59 28.39 -19.58
CA LEU A 584 -36.14 28.48 -19.41
C LEU A 584 -35.39 28.16 -20.70
N ASP A 585 -35.82 27.14 -21.45
CA ASP A 585 -35.18 26.77 -22.71
C ASP A 585 -35.32 27.88 -23.76
N LEU A 586 -36.50 28.51 -23.90
CA LEU A 586 -36.68 29.66 -24.80
C LEU A 586 -35.79 30.85 -24.43
N SER A 587 -35.57 31.09 -23.14
CA SER A 587 -34.68 32.15 -22.64
C SER A 587 -33.21 31.89 -23.00
N LYS A 588 -32.74 30.64 -22.82
CA LYS A 588 -31.37 30.23 -23.17
C LYS A 588 -31.11 30.26 -24.68
N ILE A 589 -32.11 29.84 -25.46
CA ILE A 589 -32.08 29.83 -26.93
C ILE A 589 -31.93 31.25 -27.50
N ARG A 590 -32.65 32.25 -26.96
CA ARG A 590 -32.55 33.65 -27.41
C ARG A 590 -31.17 34.29 -27.17
N ARG A 591 -30.26 33.62 -26.45
CA ARG A 591 -28.93 34.10 -26.07
C ARG A 591 -27.77 33.29 -26.64
N ASP A 592 -28.05 32.34 -27.54
CA ASP A 592 -27.07 31.38 -28.06
C ASP A 592 -26.33 30.58 -26.95
N GLN A 593 -26.98 30.39 -25.78
CA GLN A 593 -26.40 29.68 -24.64
C GLN A 593 -26.75 28.18 -24.60
N LEU A 594 -27.69 27.73 -25.45
CA LEU A 594 -28.05 26.32 -25.54
C LEU A 594 -27.05 25.60 -26.47
N ARG A 595 -26.20 24.74 -25.91
CA ARG A 595 -25.32 23.82 -26.66
C ARG A 595 -25.98 22.45 -26.77
N LEU A 596 -26.02 21.89 -27.97
CA LEU A 596 -26.56 20.54 -28.22
C LEU A 596 -25.47 19.49 -28.03
N ASP A 597 -25.83 18.36 -27.43
CA ASP A 597 -24.97 17.19 -27.31
C ASP A 597 -25.27 16.20 -28.44
N ILE A 598 -24.65 16.43 -29.61
CA ILE A 598 -24.92 15.67 -30.84
C ILE A 598 -24.20 14.32 -30.81
N ARG A 599 -24.96 13.22 -30.91
CA ARG A 599 -24.45 11.84 -30.96
C ARG A 599 -25.26 10.98 -31.95
N PRO A 600 -24.75 9.80 -32.37
CA PRO A 600 -25.51 8.87 -33.20
C PRO A 600 -26.71 8.29 -32.43
N VAL A 601 -27.93 8.55 -32.90
CA VAL A 601 -29.19 8.14 -32.26
C VAL A 601 -30.02 7.25 -33.18
N ASP A 602 -30.56 6.14 -32.64
CA ASP A 602 -31.55 5.31 -33.32
C ASP A 602 -32.93 5.98 -33.25
N LEU A 603 -33.34 6.57 -34.38
CA LEU A 603 -34.60 7.31 -34.47
C LEU A 603 -35.82 6.43 -34.17
N ARG A 604 -35.80 5.15 -34.58
CA ARG A 604 -36.95 4.27 -34.40
C ARG A 604 -37.21 4.01 -32.92
N VAL A 605 -36.15 3.81 -32.15
CA VAL A 605 -36.21 3.62 -30.70
C VAL A 605 -36.75 4.86 -30.00
N VAL A 606 -36.29 6.04 -30.39
CA VAL A 606 -36.78 7.31 -29.85
C VAL A 606 -38.28 7.48 -30.13
N VAL A 607 -38.72 7.19 -31.36
CA VAL A 607 -40.14 7.25 -31.73
C VAL A 607 -40.98 6.23 -30.95
N ASP A 608 -40.46 5.02 -30.73
CA ASP A 608 -41.15 4.01 -29.91
C ASP A 608 -41.35 4.50 -28.47
N VAL A 609 -40.34 5.14 -27.86
CA VAL A 609 -40.47 5.72 -26.52
C VAL A 609 -41.51 6.85 -26.51
N VAL A 610 -41.46 7.76 -27.47
CA VAL A 610 -42.40 8.90 -27.54
C VAL A 610 -43.83 8.43 -27.75
N LEU A 611 -44.08 7.47 -28.63
CA LEU A 611 -45.43 6.93 -28.85
C LEU A 611 -45.93 6.12 -27.65
N ALA A 612 -45.07 5.39 -26.95
CA ALA A 612 -45.44 4.68 -25.73
C ALA A 612 -45.85 5.66 -24.62
N LEU A 613 -45.11 6.76 -24.44
CA LEU A 613 -45.44 7.82 -23.49
C LEU A 613 -46.71 8.60 -23.89
N ALA A 614 -46.99 8.72 -25.18
CA ALA A 614 -48.17 9.41 -25.69
C ALA A 614 -49.44 8.53 -25.72
N ALA A 615 -49.33 7.20 -25.59
CA ALA A 615 -50.46 6.28 -25.67
C ALA A 615 -51.59 6.57 -24.64
N PRO A 616 -51.31 6.91 -23.37
CA PRO A 616 -52.37 7.25 -22.41
C PRO A 616 -53.18 8.50 -22.80
N LEU A 617 -52.58 9.44 -23.55
CA LEU A 617 -53.23 10.69 -23.97
C LEU A 617 -54.33 10.47 -25.02
N VAL A 618 -54.37 9.29 -25.63
CA VAL A 618 -55.44 8.88 -26.57
C VAL A 618 -56.79 8.74 -25.85
N GLY A 619 -56.79 8.40 -24.54
CA GLY A 619 -57.96 8.52 -23.67
C GLY A 619 -59.26 7.90 -24.22
N GLY A 620 -59.19 6.66 -24.73
CA GLY A 620 -60.36 5.93 -25.26
C GLY A 620 -60.91 6.43 -26.60
N ARG A 621 -60.27 7.42 -27.23
CA ARG A 621 -60.62 7.90 -28.58
C ARG A 621 -60.18 6.86 -29.61
N GLY A 622 -60.94 6.66 -30.68
CA GLY A 622 -60.62 5.73 -31.78
C GLY A 622 -59.47 6.24 -32.67
N LEU A 623 -58.32 6.55 -32.06
CA LEU A 623 -57.15 7.15 -32.68
C LEU A 623 -55.99 6.12 -32.71
N ALA A 624 -55.46 5.82 -33.89
CA ALA A 624 -54.35 4.89 -34.04
C ALA A 624 -52.99 5.62 -34.04
N LEU A 625 -52.10 5.28 -33.11
CA LEU A 625 -50.70 5.72 -33.12
C LEU A 625 -49.84 4.72 -33.89
N ARG A 626 -49.08 5.16 -34.90
CA ARG A 626 -48.27 4.28 -35.75
C ARG A 626 -46.82 4.75 -35.83
N ASN A 627 -45.87 3.87 -35.48
CA ASN A 627 -44.46 4.04 -35.83
C ASN A 627 -44.24 3.50 -37.25
N ALA A 628 -44.04 4.39 -38.22
CA ALA A 628 -43.78 4.07 -39.62
C ALA A 628 -42.30 4.27 -40.01
N VAL A 629 -41.39 4.44 -39.04
CA VAL A 629 -39.94 4.54 -39.29
C VAL A 629 -39.38 3.19 -39.73
N PRO A 630 -38.67 3.06 -40.87
CA PRO A 630 -38.10 1.80 -41.34
C PRO A 630 -37.09 1.18 -40.35
N HIS A 631 -36.96 -0.15 -40.34
CA HIS A 631 -36.02 -0.87 -39.46
C HIS A 631 -34.55 -0.75 -39.91
N ASP A 632 -34.33 -0.43 -41.18
CA ASP A 632 -33.04 -0.37 -41.87
C ASP A 632 -32.52 1.08 -42.05
N LEU A 633 -33.14 2.03 -41.35
CA LEU A 633 -32.76 3.45 -41.42
C LEU A 633 -31.41 3.68 -40.70
N PRO A 634 -30.47 4.45 -41.28
CA PRO A 634 -29.23 4.85 -40.60
C PRO A 634 -29.52 5.66 -39.32
N ALA A 635 -28.56 5.67 -38.39
CA ALA A 635 -28.62 6.52 -37.21
C ALA A 635 -28.61 8.01 -37.61
N VAL A 636 -29.19 8.87 -36.76
CA VAL A 636 -29.23 10.32 -36.94
C VAL A 636 -28.27 10.97 -35.96
N ASP A 637 -27.47 11.95 -36.41
CA ASP A 637 -26.66 12.78 -35.50
C ASP A 637 -27.58 13.80 -34.81
N ALA A 638 -27.95 13.52 -33.56
CA ALA A 638 -28.88 14.36 -32.80
C ALA A 638 -28.59 14.36 -31.29
N ASP A 639 -29.07 15.39 -30.59
CA ASP A 639 -29.22 15.35 -29.14
C ASP A 639 -30.51 14.56 -28.82
N GLU A 640 -30.34 13.37 -28.26
CA GLU A 640 -31.45 12.43 -28.00
C GLU A 640 -32.59 13.07 -27.17
N ASN A 641 -32.24 13.87 -26.15
CA ASN A 641 -33.24 14.49 -25.27
C ASN A 641 -34.01 15.59 -26.00
N ARG A 642 -33.32 16.37 -26.83
CA ARG A 642 -33.94 17.44 -27.62
C ARG A 642 -34.75 16.90 -28.79
N LEU A 643 -34.31 15.79 -29.38
CA LEU A 643 -35.07 15.05 -30.39
C LEU A 643 -36.36 14.46 -29.81
N GLN A 644 -36.30 13.88 -28.61
CA GLN A 644 -37.50 13.45 -27.86
C GLN A 644 -38.47 14.62 -27.62
N GLN A 645 -37.96 15.79 -27.25
CA GLN A 645 -38.76 17.00 -27.02
C GLN A 645 -39.46 17.49 -28.30
N ILE A 646 -38.76 17.52 -29.44
CA ILE A 646 -39.32 17.85 -30.75
C ILE A 646 -40.48 16.88 -31.09
N LEU A 647 -40.23 15.58 -31.00
CA LEU A 647 -41.20 14.55 -31.35
C LEU A 647 -42.40 14.54 -30.40
N HIS A 648 -42.18 14.71 -29.09
CA HIS A 648 -43.26 14.80 -28.11
C HIS A 648 -44.18 16.00 -28.39
N ASN A 649 -43.61 17.15 -28.78
CA ASN A 649 -44.40 18.34 -29.12
C ASN A 649 -45.24 18.16 -30.39
N LEU A 650 -44.65 17.57 -31.45
CA LEU A 650 -45.36 17.34 -32.71
C LEU A 650 -46.43 16.25 -32.57
N VAL A 651 -46.10 15.11 -31.95
CA VAL A 651 -47.04 14.00 -31.70
C VAL A 651 -48.13 14.43 -30.72
N GLY A 652 -47.79 15.17 -29.67
CA GLY A 652 -48.76 15.72 -28.72
C GLY A 652 -49.77 16.66 -29.39
N ASN A 653 -49.31 17.53 -30.30
CA ASN A 653 -50.21 18.36 -31.11
C ASN A 653 -51.08 17.54 -32.05
N ALA A 654 -50.50 16.54 -32.74
CA ALA A 654 -51.23 15.65 -33.63
C ALA A 654 -52.37 14.90 -32.90
N ILE A 655 -52.11 14.38 -31.69
CA ILE A 655 -53.14 13.72 -30.85
C ILE A 655 -54.19 14.72 -30.41
N LYS A 656 -53.77 15.91 -29.97
CA LYS A 656 -54.66 16.96 -29.46
C LYS A 656 -55.68 17.43 -30.50
N PHE A 657 -55.29 17.52 -31.77
CA PHE A 657 -56.11 18.07 -32.85
C PHE A 657 -56.73 17.00 -33.77
N THR A 658 -56.62 15.72 -33.41
CA THR A 658 -57.26 14.60 -34.11
C THR A 658 -58.26 13.89 -33.19
N GLU A 659 -59.57 14.06 -33.44
CA GLU A 659 -60.60 13.42 -32.61
C GLU A 659 -60.80 11.92 -32.94
N ARG A 660 -60.70 11.55 -34.22
CA ARG A 660 -60.76 10.17 -34.74
C ARG A 660 -59.87 10.06 -35.98
N GLY A 661 -59.13 8.96 -36.14
CA GLY A 661 -58.22 8.77 -37.26
C GLY A 661 -56.88 8.15 -36.85
N SER A 662 -55.78 8.61 -37.43
CA SER A 662 -54.43 8.16 -37.08
C SER A 662 -53.43 9.30 -36.97
N VAL A 663 -52.41 9.07 -36.12
CA VAL A 663 -51.17 9.83 -36.06
C VAL A 663 -50.03 8.88 -36.37
N SER A 664 -49.19 9.23 -37.35
CA SER A 664 -48.04 8.41 -37.75
C SER A 664 -46.75 9.21 -37.76
N VAL A 665 -45.68 8.58 -37.29
CA VAL A 665 -44.32 9.13 -37.40
C VAL A 665 -43.53 8.25 -38.38
N GLY A 666 -43.12 8.83 -39.51
CA GLY A 666 -42.33 8.17 -40.55
C GLY A 666 -40.95 8.82 -40.68
N ALA A 667 -40.03 8.11 -41.33
CA ALA A 667 -38.75 8.70 -41.72
C ALA A 667 -38.20 8.05 -42.98
N ARG A 668 -37.47 8.82 -43.80
CA ARG A 668 -36.82 8.36 -45.04
C ARG A 668 -35.44 8.98 -45.21
N ALA A 669 -34.49 8.18 -45.67
CA ALA A 669 -33.15 8.67 -45.99
C ALA A 669 -33.15 9.39 -47.35
N ARG A 670 -32.58 10.59 -47.40
CA ARG A 670 -32.45 11.43 -48.59
C ARG A 670 -31.01 11.96 -48.70
N GLY A 671 -30.13 11.13 -49.26
CA GLY A 671 -28.70 11.43 -49.35
C GLY A 671 -28.02 11.40 -47.97
N ALA A 672 -27.35 12.49 -47.59
CA ALA A 672 -26.67 12.62 -46.29
C ALA A 672 -27.59 13.09 -45.15
N ARG A 673 -28.91 13.19 -45.39
CA ARG A 673 -29.90 13.63 -44.40
C ARG A 673 -31.04 12.63 -44.26
N ILE A 674 -31.66 12.59 -43.09
CA ILE A 674 -32.85 11.79 -42.78
C ILE A 674 -34.01 12.76 -42.60
N GLU A 675 -35.03 12.57 -43.41
CA GLU A 675 -36.26 13.36 -43.41
C GLU A 675 -37.31 12.64 -42.57
N ILE A 676 -37.83 13.32 -41.55
CA ILE A 676 -38.71 12.79 -40.52
C ILE A 676 -40.07 13.47 -40.66
N GLU A 677 -41.13 12.68 -40.77
CA GLU A 677 -42.51 13.18 -40.96
C GLU A 677 -43.41 12.78 -39.79
N VAL A 678 -44.16 13.75 -39.26
CA VAL A 678 -45.23 13.53 -38.28
C VAL A 678 -46.54 13.94 -38.94
N ALA A 679 -47.39 12.95 -39.24
CA ALA A 679 -48.64 13.12 -39.97
C ALA A 679 -49.86 12.83 -39.08
N ASP A 680 -50.86 13.70 -39.15
CA ASP A 680 -52.16 13.55 -38.51
C ASP A 680 -53.31 13.63 -39.53
N THR A 681 -54.48 13.16 -39.14
CA THR A 681 -55.72 13.16 -39.95
C THR A 681 -56.78 14.08 -39.33
N GLY A 682 -56.33 15.07 -38.57
CA GLY A 682 -57.15 15.99 -37.79
C GLY A 682 -57.70 17.16 -38.59
N ILE A 683 -58.02 18.25 -37.88
CA ILE A 683 -58.73 19.41 -38.43
C ILE A 683 -57.98 20.20 -39.52
N GLY A 684 -56.68 19.99 -39.67
CA GLY A 684 -55.83 20.78 -40.58
C GLY A 684 -55.68 22.25 -40.17
N ILE A 685 -54.80 22.97 -40.87
CA ILE A 685 -54.39 24.35 -40.56
C ILE A 685 -54.62 25.24 -41.78
N ALA A 686 -55.35 26.34 -41.60
CA ALA A 686 -55.68 27.28 -42.68
C ALA A 686 -54.43 28.00 -43.24
N PRO A 687 -54.33 28.23 -44.57
CA PRO A 687 -53.12 28.75 -45.22
C PRO A 687 -52.61 30.08 -44.65
N ASP A 688 -53.51 30.96 -44.20
CA ASP A 688 -53.21 32.24 -43.58
C ASP A 688 -52.53 32.12 -42.20
N ARG A 689 -52.61 30.94 -41.56
CA ARG A 689 -52.05 30.67 -40.23
C ARG A 689 -50.81 29.79 -40.23
N GLN A 690 -50.48 29.13 -41.34
CA GLN A 690 -49.40 28.13 -41.40
C GLN A 690 -48.02 28.71 -41.07
N GLN A 691 -47.77 29.99 -41.36
CA GLN A 691 -46.51 30.66 -40.99
C GLN A 691 -46.55 31.16 -39.53
N ALA A 692 -47.72 31.52 -39.04
CA ALA A 692 -47.95 32.19 -37.78
C ALA A 692 -47.90 31.21 -36.58
N ILE A 693 -48.28 29.94 -36.77
CA ILE A 693 -48.18 28.90 -35.72
C ILE A 693 -46.76 28.67 -35.14
N PHE A 694 -45.73 29.10 -35.84
CA PHE A 694 -44.33 29.00 -35.38
C PHE A 694 -43.88 30.23 -34.58
N GLU A 695 -44.70 31.28 -34.52
CA GLU A 695 -44.44 32.46 -33.69
C GLU A 695 -44.77 32.18 -32.21
N PRO A 696 -43.93 32.61 -31.26
CA PRO A 696 -44.18 32.39 -29.84
C PRO A 696 -45.49 33.03 -29.37
N PHE A 697 -46.26 32.29 -28.57
CA PHE A 697 -47.52 32.73 -27.92
C PHE A 697 -48.73 32.87 -28.86
N GLU A 698 -48.64 32.44 -30.11
CA GLU A 698 -49.77 32.49 -31.02
C GLU A 698 -50.73 31.30 -30.80
N GLN A 699 -52.03 31.58 -30.66
CA GLN A 699 -53.10 30.59 -30.48
C GLN A 699 -54.32 31.01 -31.30
N GLY A 700 -54.82 30.12 -32.17
CA GLY A 700 -55.98 30.41 -33.04
C GLY A 700 -57.29 30.68 -32.29
N ASP A 701 -58.19 31.45 -32.92
CA ASP A 701 -59.45 32.03 -32.40
C ASP A 701 -60.13 31.38 -31.18
N GLY A 702 -60.56 32.26 -30.26
CA GLY A 702 -61.06 31.99 -28.91
C GLY A 702 -62.39 31.22 -28.75
N THR A 703 -62.85 30.47 -29.75
CA THR A 703 -64.06 29.63 -29.62
C THR A 703 -63.74 28.16 -29.30
N MET A 704 -62.53 27.68 -29.63
CA MET A 704 -62.03 26.32 -29.29
C MET A 704 -61.11 26.29 -28.05
N THR A 705 -60.75 27.45 -27.51
CA THR A 705 -59.75 27.62 -26.43
C THR A 705 -60.21 27.16 -25.04
N ARG A 706 -61.51 26.93 -24.82
CA ARG A 706 -62.03 26.50 -23.52
C ARG A 706 -61.90 25.01 -23.23
N VAL A 707 -61.62 24.16 -24.23
CA VAL A 707 -61.62 22.69 -24.05
C VAL A 707 -60.22 22.07 -24.18
N HIS A 708 -59.28 22.66 -24.93
CA HIS A 708 -57.96 22.05 -25.16
C HIS A 708 -56.81 23.08 -25.07
N GLY A 709 -56.54 23.61 -23.88
CA GLY A 709 -55.49 24.61 -23.62
C GLY A 709 -54.07 24.14 -23.99
N GLY A 710 -53.34 24.97 -24.75
CA GLY A 710 -51.89 24.85 -25.00
C GLY A 710 -51.21 26.18 -24.70
N THR A 711 -49.88 26.23 -24.64
CA THR A 711 -49.11 27.43 -24.27
C THR A 711 -48.70 28.28 -25.47
N GLY A 712 -48.78 27.76 -26.69
CA GLY A 712 -48.30 28.44 -27.91
C GLY A 712 -46.78 28.55 -28.02
N LEU A 713 -46.03 27.81 -27.18
CA LEU A 713 -44.56 27.86 -27.14
C LEU A 713 -43.89 26.65 -27.81
N GLY A 714 -44.55 25.48 -27.79
CA GLY A 714 -43.94 24.22 -28.23
C GLY A 714 -43.49 24.20 -29.69
N LEU A 715 -44.26 24.78 -30.63
CA LEU A 715 -43.87 24.81 -32.05
C LEU A 715 -42.72 25.79 -32.34
N ALA A 716 -42.68 26.92 -31.64
CA ALA A 716 -41.58 27.88 -31.73
C ALA A 716 -40.26 27.29 -31.20
N VAL A 717 -40.31 26.57 -30.06
CA VAL A 717 -39.16 25.85 -29.50
C VAL A 717 -38.73 24.71 -30.45
N THR A 718 -39.70 23.95 -30.98
CA THR A 718 -39.44 22.85 -31.92
C THR A 718 -38.69 23.33 -33.16
N ARG A 719 -39.15 24.40 -33.80
CA ARG A 719 -38.47 25.00 -34.96
C ARG A 719 -37.03 25.38 -34.64
N LYS A 720 -36.82 26.01 -33.48
CA LYS A 720 -35.48 26.48 -33.11
C LYS A 720 -34.53 25.34 -32.73
N LEU A 721 -35.04 24.29 -32.08
CA LEU A 721 -34.25 23.09 -31.81
C LEU A 721 -33.84 22.39 -33.11
N VAL A 722 -34.75 22.26 -34.09
CA VAL A 722 -34.41 21.71 -35.43
C VAL A 722 -33.33 22.55 -36.12
N GLU A 723 -33.45 23.89 -36.10
CA GLU A 723 -32.43 24.80 -36.64
C GLU A 723 -31.07 24.65 -35.95
N LEU A 724 -31.05 24.46 -34.62
CA LEU A 724 -29.80 24.25 -33.86
C LEU A 724 -29.13 22.90 -34.21
N HIS A 725 -29.92 21.88 -34.58
CA HIS A 725 -29.40 20.63 -35.14
C HIS A 725 -28.95 20.78 -36.61
N GLY A 726 -29.03 21.99 -37.17
CA GLY A 726 -28.72 22.29 -38.57
C GLY A 726 -29.80 21.87 -39.57
N GLY A 727 -30.97 21.44 -39.09
CA GLY A 727 -32.11 20.98 -39.91
C GLY A 727 -33.08 22.08 -40.30
N HIS A 728 -34.05 21.75 -41.15
CA HIS A 728 -35.20 22.60 -41.49
C HIS A 728 -36.51 21.90 -41.14
N ILE A 729 -37.57 22.67 -40.84
CA ILE A 729 -38.93 22.14 -40.59
C ILE A 729 -39.93 22.85 -41.50
N GLU A 730 -40.76 22.06 -42.17
CA GLU A 730 -41.81 22.49 -43.09
C GLU A 730 -43.16 21.89 -42.65
N LEU A 731 -44.25 22.55 -43.05
CA LEU A 731 -45.62 22.12 -42.80
C LEU A 731 -46.36 22.01 -44.13
N THR A 732 -47.02 20.88 -44.36
CA THR A 732 -48.06 20.73 -45.38
C THR A 732 -49.38 20.43 -44.67
N SER A 733 -50.40 21.26 -44.84
CA SER A 733 -51.69 21.07 -44.18
C SER A 733 -52.83 21.59 -45.03
N THR A 734 -53.94 20.85 -45.03
CA THR A 734 -55.17 21.20 -45.73
C THR A 734 -56.32 21.15 -44.71
N PRO A 735 -57.12 22.22 -44.56
CA PRO A 735 -58.25 22.22 -43.62
C PRO A 735 -59.19 21.03 -43.86
N GLY A 736 -59.44 20.24 -42.80
CA GLY A 736 -60.29 19.06 -42.83
C GLY A 736 -59.62 17.75 -43.25
N GLU A 737 -58.37 17.78 -43.73
CA GLU A 737 -57.64 16.57 -44.19
C GLU A 737 -56.43 16.21 -43.31
N GLY A 738 -56.07 17.05 -42.33
CA GLY A 738 -54.96 16.83 -41.39
C GLY A 738 -53.70 17.66 -41.69
N SER A 739 -52.64 17.41 -40.93
CA SER A 739 -51.36 18.13 -41.07
C SER A 739 -50.17 17.18 -41.12
N VAL A 740 -49.15 17.56 -41.89
CA VAL A 740 -47.87 16.85 -41.98
C VAL A 740 -46.75 17.83 -41.67
N PHE A 741 -46.09 17.62 -40.54
CA PHE A 741 -44.86 18.32 -40.17
C PHE A 741 -43.66 17.49 -40.61
N CYS A 742 -42.79 18.07 -41.42
CA CYS A 742 -41.62 17.41 -41.99
C CYS A 742 -40.35 18.15 -41.56
N PHE A 743 -39.38 17.46 -40.98
CA PHE A 743 -38.09 18.05 -40.65
C PHE A 743 -36.91 17.12 -40.95
N ASP A 744 -35.74 17.68 -41.24
CA ASP A 744 -34.56 16.91 -41.64
C ASP A 744 -33.39 17.04 -40.67
N LEU A 745 -32.66 15.94 -40.46
CA LEU A 745 -31.46 15.88 -39.61
C LEU A 745 -30.31 15.17 -40.36
N ALA A 746 -29.06 15.38 -39.93
CA ALA A 746 -27.90 14.74 -40.56
C ALA A 746 -27.87 13.22 -40.28
N ALA A 747 -27.60 12.42 -41.31
CA ALA A 747 -27.37 10.99 -41.15
C ALA A 747 -25.98 10.77 -40.52
N SER A 748 -25.91 9.92 -39.51
CA SER A 748 -24.64 9.58 -38.86
C SER A 748 -23.80 8.64 -39.72
N SER A 749 -22.49 8.85 -39.73
CA SER A 749 -21.51 7.98 -40.41
C SER A 749 -21.10 6.76 -39.58
N VAL A 750 -21.52 6.70 -38.32
CA VAL A 750 -21.24 5.64 -37.36
C VAL A 750 -22.56 4.93 -36.99
N PRO A 751 -22.60 3.59 -36.91
CA PRO A 751 -23.78 2.89 -36.39
C PRO A 751 -24.11 3.38 -34.98
N ALA A 752 -25.39 3.57 -34.65
CA ALA A 752 -25.78 3.82 -33.26
C ALA A 752 -25.21 2.71 -32.37
N GLU A 753 -24.46 3.07 -31.33
CA GLU A 753 -24.01 2.07 -30.35
C GLU A 753 -25.24 1.34 -29.84
N THR A 754 -25.36 0.04 -30.14
CA THR A 754 -26.43 -0.80 -29.62
C THR A 754 -26.25 -0.90 -28.12
N GLY A 755 -26.85 0.04 -27.39
CA GLY A 755 -26.94 0.03 -25.95
C GLY A 755 -27.67 -1.24 -25.51
N ILE A 756 -26.90 -2.23 -25.07
CA ILE A 756 -27.37 -3.46 -24.43
C ILE A 756 -28.34 -3.16 -23.26
N GLY A 757 -28.30 -1.93 -22.72
CA GLY A 757 -29.24 -1.43 -21.71
C GLY A 757 -30.65 -1.08 -22.22
N LEU A 758 -30.83 -0.58 -23.44
CA LEU A 758 -32.14 -0.13 -23.92
C LEU A 758 -32.97 -1.29 -24.47
N GLN A 759 -32.40 -2.22 -25.24
CA GLN A 759 -33.15 -3.43 -25.66
C GLN A 759 -33.65 -4.27 -24.47
N ARG A 760 -32.91 -4.25 -23.35
CA ARG A 760 -33.37 -4.80 -22.07
C ARG A 760 -34.54 -3.98 -21.52
N ARG A 761 -34.44 -2.64 -21.44
CA ARG A 761 -35.51 -1.76 -20.98
C ARG A 761 -36.78 -1.81 -21.83
N THR A 762 -36.69 -1.90 -23.15
CA THR A 762 -37.84 -2.00 -24.07
C THR A 762 -38.50 -3.38 -24.01
N ARG A 763 -37.73 -4.46 -23.78
CA ARG A 763 -38.28 -5.80 -23.48
C ARG A 763 -38.93 -5.86 -22.11
N THR A 764 -38.31 -5.25 -21.10
CA THR A 764 -38.86 -5.20 -19.73
C THR A 764 -40.11 -4.34 -19.66
N LEU A 765 -40.17 -3.20 -20.35
CA LEU A 765 -41.37 -2.35 -20.40
C LEU A 765 -42.51 -2.96 -21.24
N ARG A 766 -42.21 -3.72 -22.30
CA ARG A 766 -43.22 -4.53 -23.01
C ARG A 766 -43.70 -5.71 -22.15
N ALA A 767 -42.79 -6.42 -21.50
CA ALA A 767 -43.14 -7.50 -20.58
C ALA A 767 -43.96 -7.01 -19.38
N LEU A 768 -43.65 -5.83 -18.83
CA LEU A 768 -44.43 -5.19 -17.75
C LEU A 768 -45.80 -4.68 -18.21
N ALA A 769 -45.97 -4.37 -19.50
CA ALA A 769 -47.26 -4.01 -20.07
C ALA A 769 -48.14 -5.25 -20.35
N ASP A 770 -47.52 -6.39 -20.66
CA ASP A 770 -48.21 -7.67 -20.86
C ASP A 770 -48.48 -8.40 -19.52
N ASP A 771 -47.62 -8.26 -18.50
CA ASP A 771 -47.74 -8.87 -17.16
C ASP A 771 -48.73 -8.13 -16.24
N ALA A 772 -49.21 -6.94 -16.62
CA ALA A 772 -50.22 -6.19 -15.87
C ALA A 772 -51.61 -6.86 -15.86
N ASN A 773 -51.79 -7.99 -16.57
CA ASN A 773 -53.06 -8.73 -16.62
C ASN A 773 -53.08 -10.04 -15.82
N ASP A 774 -51.96 -10.53 -15.26
CA ASP A 774 -51.89 -11.88 -14.65
C ASP A 774 -51.19 -11.91 -13.27
N ALA A 775 -51.37 -10.88 -12.43
CA ALA A 775 -50.83 -10.86 -11.06
C ALA A 775 -51.88 -11.30 -10.02
N ALA A 776 -52.03 -12.61 -9.81
CA ALA A 776 -52.83 -13.16 -8.71
C ALA A 776 -52.13 -14.21 -7.80
N ASP A 777 -50.95 -14.77 -8.14
CA ASP A 777 -50.49 -16.00 -7.45
C ASP A 777 -49.06 -16.04 -6.87
N THR A 778 -48.32 -14.94 -6.78
CA THR A 778 -46.92 -14.96 -6.25
C THR A 778 -46.68 -14.04 -5.05
N ALA A 779 -47.55 -14.11 -4.03
CA ALA A 779 -47.41 -13.33 -2.79
C ALA A 779 -46.67 -14.04 -1.64
N GLN A 780 -46.25 -15.30 -1.81
CA GLN A 780 -45.83 -16.13 -0.65
C GLN A 780 -44.31 -16.36 -0.52
N ALA A 781 -43.50 -16.10 -1.55
CA ALA A 781 -42.05 -16.34 -1.50
C ALA A 781 -41.23 -15.11 -1.04
N ASP A 782 -41.72 -13.89 -1.25
CA ASP A 782 -41.00 -12.65 -0.88
C ASP A 782 -41.11 -12.29 0.63
N ALA A 783 -42.07 -12.90 1.33
CA ALA A 783 -42.33 -12.63 2.74
C ALA A 783 -41.22 -13.16 3.67
N GLU A 784 -40.54 -14.25 3.30
CA GLU A 784 -39.50 -14.86 4.14
C GLU A 784 -38.12 -14.17 3.98
N ALA A 785 -37.79 -13.66 2.80
CA ALA A 785 -36.57 -12.90 2.55
C ALA A 785 -36.62 -11.48 3.15
N SER A 786 -37.77 -10.80 3.11
CA SER A 786 -37.97 -9.51 3.78
C SER A 786 -37.94 -9.58 5.31
N SER A 787 -38.28 -10.73 5.89
CA SER A 787 -38.24 -10.97 7.34
C SER A 787 -36.80 -11.04 7.89
N ALA A 788 -35.88 -11.67 7.15
CA ALA A 788 -34.47 -11.78 7.54
C ALA A 788 -33.68 -10.46 7.36
N ALA A 789 -34.01 -9.68 6.33
CA ALA A 789 -33.45 -8.34 6.10
C ALA A 789 -33.92 -7.32 7.16
N ARG A 790 -35.21 -7.35 7.55
CA ARG A 790 -35.75 -6.50 8.62
C ARG A 790 -35.07 -6.72 9.98
N ARG A 791 -34.78 -7.97 10.37
CA ARG A 791 -34.08 -8.27 11.64
C ARG A 791 -32.61 -7.81 11.70
N ARG A 792 -31.97 -7.52 10.55
CA ARG A 792 -30.60 -6.99 10.47
C ARG A 792 -30.55 -5.47 10.41
N GLY A 793 -31.53 -4.83 9.76
CA GLY A 793 -31.60 -3.38 9.59
C GLY A 793 -31.91 -2.60 10.89
N ASP A 794 -32.70 -3.19 11.80
CA ASP A 794 -33.07 -2.60 13.10
C ASP A 794 -31.89 -2.25 14.03
N ARG A 795 -30.67 -2.68 13.70
CA ARG A 795 -29.45 -2.41 14.48
C ARG A 795 -28.65 -1.19 14.04
N PHE A 796 -28.91 -0.64 12.85
CA PHE A 796 -28.13 0.47 12.30
C PHE A 796 -28.87 1.80 12.41
N ARG A 797 -28.15 2.84 12.83
CA ARG A 797 -28.66 4.21 12.99
C ARG A 797 -28.22 5.08 11.83
N VAL A 798 -29.16 5.66 11.11
CA VAL A 798 -28.92 6.55 9.97
C VAL A 798 -29.34 7.97 10.34
N LEU A 799 -28.44 8.95 10.18
CA LEU A 799 -28.74 10.36 10.39
C LEU A 799 -28.98 11.04 9.03
N VAL A 800 -30.14 11.70 8.89
CA VAL A 800 -30.53 12.47 7.70
C VAL A 800 -30.42 13.96 8.01
N VAL A 801 -29.69 14.69 7.17
CA VAL A 801 -29.47 16.14 7.33
C VAL A 801 -29.82 16.85 6.02
N ASP A 802 -30.86 17.67 6.05
CA ASP A 802 -31.33 18.50 4.93
C ASP A 802 -32.08 19.69 5.55
N ASP A 803 -31.95 20.91 5.01
CA ASP A 803 -32.57 22.11 5.59
C ASP A 803 -34.07 22.19 5.28
N GLU A 804 -34.50 21.58 4.18
CA GLU A 804 -35.89 21.58 3.75
C GLU A 804 -36.70 20.47 4.47
N PRO A 805 -37.71 20.81 5.29
CA PRO A 805 -38.52 19.84 6.03
C PRO A 805 -39.22 18.80 5.14
N VAL A 806 -39.55 19.18 3.91
CA VAL A 806 -40.21 18.27 2.96
C VAL A 806 -39.24 17.18 2.49
N ASN A 807 -37.99 17.54 2.18
CA ASN A 807 -36.97 16.57 1.76
C ASN A 807 -36.64 15.58 2.89
N ARG A 808 -36.49 16.08 4.13
CA ARG A 808 -36.27 15.22 5.30
C ARG A 808 -37.39 14.19 5.46
N ASN A 809 -38.65 14.63 5.41
CA ASN A 809 -39.80 13.73 5.51
C ASN A 809 -39.80 12.64 4.42
N VAL A 810 -39.42 12.98 3.19
CA VAL A 810 -39.32 11.99 2.09
C VAL A 810 -38.23 10.95 2.37
N LEU A 811 -37.03 11.40 2.77
CA LEU A 811 -35.90 10.51 3.07
C LEU A 811 -36.18 9.59 4.27
N VAL A 812 -36.82 10.13 5.30
CA VAL A 812 -37.26 9.38 6.48
C VAL A 812 -38.26 8.30 6.06
N ASN A 813 -39.30 8.67 5.32
CA ASN A 813 -40.28 7.71 4.82
C ASN A 813 -39.68 6.60 3.95
N PHE A 814 -38.58 6.88 3.22
CA PHE A 814 -37.90 5.86 2.42
C PHE A 814 -37.04 4.89 3.25
N LEU A 815 -36.55 5.30 4.43
CA LEU A 815 -35.57 4.56 5.22
C LEU A 815 -36.14 3.94 6.51
N SER A 816 -37.19 4.53 7.08
CA SER A 816 -37.78 4.13 8.36
C SER A 816 -38.34 2.70 8.38
N ASP A 817 -38.63 2.11 7.22
CA ASP A 817 -39.07 0.71 7.11
C ASP A 817 -37.95 -0.32 7.39
N ARG A 818 -36.68 0.12 7.43
CA ARG A 818 -35.50 -0.76 7.51
C ARG A 818 -34.42 -0.33 8.51
N TYR A 819 -34.37 0.94 8.91
CA TYR A 819 -33.29 1.48 9.75
C TYR A 819 -33.83 2.41 10.84
N GLN A 820 -33.06 2.63 11.91
CA GLN A 820 -33.36 3.67 12.89
C GLN A 820 -32.93 5.02 12.34
N VAL A 821 -33.89 5.83 11.89
CA VAL A 821 -33.61 7.13 11.25
C VAL A 821 -33.74 8.26 12.26
N ARG A 822 -32.74 9.14 12.30
CA ARG A 822 -32.77 10.42 13.01
C ARG A 822 -32.62 11.57 12.01
N GLU A 823 -33.15 12.73 12.37
CA GLU A 823 -33.21 13.90 11.50
C GLU A 823 -32.51 15.10 12.13
N ALA A 824 -31.78 15.87 11.31
CA ALA A 824 -31.27 17.18 11.66
C ALA A 824 -31.61 18.20 10.56
N ALA A 825 -31.96 19.41 10.96
CA ALA A 825 -32.38 20.49 10.06
C ALA A 825 -31.21 21.35 9.57
N ASP A 826 -30.03 21.24 10.17
CA ASP A 826 -28.84 21.96 9.73
C ASP A 826 -27.54 21.25 10.17
N GLY A 827 -26.42 21.69 9.61
CA GLY A 827 -25.11 21.11 9.89
C GLY A 827 -24.62 21.26 11.35
N ALA A 828 -25.05 22.31 12.06
CA ALA A 828 -24.66 22.52 13.46
C ALA A 828 -25.40 21.55 14.39
N GLN A 829 -26.69 21.34 14.14
CA GLN A 829 -27.51 20.34 14.82
C GLN A 829 -26.99 18.93 14.56
N ALA A 830 -26.58 18.62 13.32
CA ALA A 830 -25.99 17.32 12.97
C ALA A 830 -24.71 17.04 13.77
N LEU A 831 -23.80 18.01 13.86
CA LEU A 831 -22.56 17.88 14.64
C LEU A 831 -22.82 17.74 16.15
N ALA A 832 -23.83 18.43 16.69
CA ALA A 832 -24.22 18.29 18.09
C ALA A 832 -24.80 16.90 18.37
N MET A 833 -25.70 16.40 17.50
CA MET A 833 -26.30 15.08 17.65
C MET A 833 -25.26 13.95 17.58
N LEU A 834 -24.27 14.06 16.69
CA LEU A 834 -23.19 13.08 16.55
C LEU A 834 -22.22 13.05 17.74
N GLN A 835 -22.18 14.11 18.56
CA GLN A 835 -21.41 14.14 19.81
C GLN A 835 -22.15 13.45 20.96
N GLU A 836 -23.48 13.52 20.98
CA GLU A 836 -24.31 12.89 22.00
C GLU A 836 -24.49 11.39 21.75
N GLU A 837 -24.77 11.01 20.50
CA GLU A 837 -24.92 9.61 20.10
C GLU A 837 -24.31 9.33 18.72
N PRO A 838 -23.54 8.25 18.56
CA PRO A 838 -22.94 7.91 17.29
C PRO A 838 -23.97 7.37 16.29
N ALA A 839 -23.89 7.84 15.04
CA ALA A 839 -24.60 7.24 13.90
C ALA A 839 -23.73 6.17 13.22
N ASP A 840 -24.37 5.27 12.48
CA ASP A 840 -23.69 4.27 11.66
C ASP A 840 -23.60 4.70 10.17
N LEU A 841 -24.39 5.69 9.75
CA LEU A 841 -24.31 6.32 8.42
C LEU A 841 -24.92 7.72 8.44
N LEU A 842 -24.33 8.66 7.69
CA LEU A 842 -24.81 10.03 7.53
C LEU A 842 -25.25 10.32 6.09
N LEU A 843 -26.49 10.75 5.89
CA LEU A 843 -26.99 11.35 4.65
C LEU A 843 -26.97 12.87 4.82
N LEU A 844 -26.24 13.58 3.95
CA LEU A 844 -25.91 14.98 4.16
C LEU A 844 -26.16 15.83 2.93
N ASP A 845 -27.09 16.79 3.02
CA ASP A 845 -27.25 17.79 1.98
C ASP A 845 -26.05 18.73 1.89
N ILE A 846 -25.65 19.06 0.66
CA ILE A 846 -24.50 19.94 0.41
C ILE A 846 -24.87 21.40 0.69
N MET A 847 -26.07 21.81 0.26
CA MET A 847 -26.48 23.21 0.18
C MET A 847 -27.40 23.58 1.35
N MET A 848 -26.81 23.78 2.54
CA MET A 848 -27.55 24.17 3.75
C MET A 848 -27.18 25.58 4.25
N PRO A 849 -28.12 26.35 4.84
CA PRO A 849 -27.85 27.63 5.48
C PRO A 849 -26.89 27.50 6.66
N GLY A 850 -25.97 28.46 6.79
CA GLY A 850 -25.00 28.49 7.88
C GLY A 850 -23.82 27.56 7.62
N VAL A 851 -23.87 26.33 8.16
CA VAL A 851 -22.79 25.35 8.01
C VAL A 851 -23.10 24.45 6.81
N SER A 852 -22.25 24.50 5.78
CA SER A 852 -22.42 23.69 4.57
C SER A 852 -22.18 22.21 4.82
N GLY A 853 -22.73 21.33 3.97
CA GLY A 853 -22.46 19.89 4.04
C GLY A 853 -20.97 19.56 3.89
N TYR A 854 -20.22 20.34 3.10
CA TYR A 854 -18.78 20.19 2.98
C TYR A 854 -18.03 20.49 4.28
N ASP A 855 -18.44 21.53 5.01
CA ASP A 855 -17.81 21.90 6.28
C ASP A 855 -18.12 20.90 7.38
N VAL A 856 -19.33 20.33 7.39
CA VAL A 856 -19.70 19.21 8.30
C VAL A 856 -18.82 18.00 8.02
N CYS A 857 -18.68 17.58 6.76
CA CYS A 857 -17.85 16.43 6.38
C CYS A 857 -16.37 16.65 6.76
N ARG A 858 -15.82 17.83 6.46
CA ARG A 858 -14.44 18.20 6.83
C ARG A 858 -14.22 18.14 8.34
N THR A 859 -15.18 18.65 9.12
CA THR A 859 -15.13 18.63 10.59
C THR A 859 -15.17 17.22 11.14
N LEU A 860 -15.99 16.35 10.55
CA LEU A 860 -16.09 14.94 10.94
C LEU A 860 -14.81 14.17 10.60
N ARG A 861 -14.22 14.39 9.42
CA ARG A 861 -12.99 13.68 9.00
C ARG A 861 -11.74 14.07 9.77
N ALA A 862 -11.73 15.24 10.41
CA ALA A 862 -10.68 15.61 11.35
C ALA A 862 -10.70 14.76 12.65
N ARG A 863 -11.79 14.03 12.92
CA ARG A 863 -11.99 13.28 14.18
C ARG A 863 -12.30 11.80 13.98
N LEU A 864 -12.99 11.46 12.90
CA LEU A 864 -13.46 10.11 12.60
C LEU A 864 -12.96 9.68 11.22
N PRO A 865 -12.24 8.55 11.12
CA PRO A 865 -11.81 8.01 9.86
C PRO A 865 -13.01 7.52 9.01
N VAL A 866 -12.76 7.37 7.71
CA VAL A 866 -13.78 7.10 6.67
C VAL A 866 -14.52 5.77 6.89
N ASN A 867 -13.87 4.82 7.56
CA ASN A 867 -14.38 3.49 7.89
C ASN A 867 -15.20 3.44 9.19
N GLU A 868 -15.18 4.47 10.03
CA GLU A 868 -15.96 4.52 11.28
C GLU A 868 -17.34 5.16 11.09
N LEU A 869 -17.45 6.18 10.23
CA LEU A 869 -18.70 6.83 9.88
C LEU A 869 -18.78 7.11 8.37
N PRO A 870 -19.49 6.26 7.61
CA PRO A 870 -19.80 6.51 6.20
C PRO A 870 -20.68 7.76 6.01
N VAL A 871 -20.29 8.64 5.09
CA VAL A 871 -21.04 9.86 4.72
C VAL A 871 -21.43 9.80 3.24
N ILE A 872 -22.73 9.92 2.94
CA ILE A 872 -23.26 10.03 1.58
C ILE A 872 -23.81 11.45 1.39
N MET A 873 -23.30 12.17 0.39
CA MET A 873 -23.71 13.55 0.09
C MET A 873 -24.92 13.61 -0.85
N LEU A 874 -25.82 14.56 -0.64
CA LEU A 874 -26.97 14.82 -1.51
C LEU A 874 -26.72 16.11 -2.32
N THR A 875 -26.80 16.05 -3.65
CA THR A 875 -26.48 17.17 -4.55
C THR A 875 -27.60 17.50 -5.53
N ALA A 876 -27.79 18.79 -5.86
CA ALA A 876 -28.72 19.26 -6.89
C ALA A 876 -28.07 19.36 -8.30
N SER A 877 -26.78 19.07 -8.42
CA SER A 877 -25.99 19.27 -9.64
C SER A 877 -25.47 17.93 -10.19
N HIS A 878 -25.56 17.76 -11.51
CA HIS A 878 -24.97 16.62 -12.24
C HIS A 878 -23.55 16.92 -12.74
N ARG A 879 -22.92 18.02 -12.30
CA ARG A 879 -21.60 18.43 -12.80
C ARG A 879 -20.50 17.63 -12.14
N LEU A 880 -19.57 17.12 -12.95
CA LEU A 880 -18.43 16.31 -12.52
C LEU A 880 -17.56 16.99 -11.43
N HIS A 881 -17.52 18.32 -11.39
CA HIS A 881 -16.71 19.09 -10.45
C HIS A 881 -17.21 19.00 -9.00
N ASP A 882 -18.53 19.04 -8.79
CA ASP A 882 -19.14 18.96 -7.45
C ASP A 882 -18.95 17.55 -6.84
N LEU A 883 -18.78 16.53 -7.69
CA LEU A 883 -18.54 15.15 -7.28
C LEU A 883 -17.10 14.94 -6.80
N ILE A 884 -16.13 15.55 -7.48
CA ILE A 884 -14.71 15.46 -7.15
C ILE A 884 -14.43 16.10 -5.79
N GLU A 885 -14.99 17.29 -5.53
CA GLU A 885 -14.80 18.02 -4.28
C GLU A 885 -15.37 17.24 -3.06
N GLY A 886 -16.52 16.58 -3.21
CA GLY A 886 -17.10 15.74 -2.16
C GLY A 886 -16.22 14.54 -1.76
N PHE A 887 -15.62 13.85 -2.74
CA PHE A 887 -14.70 12.73 -2.46
C PHE A 887 -13.37 13.19 -1.87
N GLU A 888 -12.81 14.31 -2.33
CA GLU A 888 -11.58 14.88 -1.77
C GLU A 888 -11.73 15.26 -0.28
N LEU A 889 -12.94 15.62 0.14
CA LEU A 889 -13.28 15.92 1.53
C LEU A 889 -13.60 14.69 2.38
N GLY A 890 -13.49 13.49 1.81
CA GLY A 890 -13.67 12.21 2.51
C GLY A 890 -15.11 11.70 2.58
N ALA A 891 -16.02 12.17 1.72
CA ALA A 891 -17.31 11.52 1.55
C ALA A 891 -17.14 10.11 0.97
N ASN A 892 -18.01 9.18 1.36
CA ASN A 892 -17.97 7.80 0.89
C ASN A 892 -18.74 7.63 -0.43
N ASP A 893 -19.79 8.43 -0.65
CA ASP A 893 -20.60 8.40 -1.87
C ASP A 893 -21.48 9.66 -2.04
N TYR A 894 -22.23 9.77 -3.15
CA TYR A 894 -23.17 10.86 -3.43
C TYR A 894 -24.49 10.40 -4.10
N LEU A 895 -25.54 11.21 -3.99
CA LEU A 895 -26.85 11.02 -4.65
C LEU A 895 -27.37 12.34 -5.24
N THR A 896 -27.86 12.30 -6.48
CA THR A 896 -28.41 13.48 -7.17
C THR A 896 -29.90 13.66 -6.89
N LYS A 897 -30.35 14.90 -6.66
CA LYS A 897 -31.77 15.28 -6.52
C LYS A 897 -32.36 15.50 -7.93
N PRO A 898 -33.54 14.92 -8.28
CA PRO A 898 -34.48 14.20 -7.41
C PRO A 898 -34.02 12.78 -7.06
N ILE A 899 -34.18 12.40 -5.78
CA ILE A 899 -33.64 11.15 -5.21
C ILE A 899 -34.58 9.98 -5.52
N SER A 900 -34.08 8.98 -6.22
CA SER A 900 -34.78 7.71 -6.44
C SER A 900 -34.74 6.82 -5.19
N LYS A 901 -35.90 6.33 -4.74
CA LYS A 901 -36.03 5.43 -3.59
C LYS A 901 -35.17 4.17 -3.72
N ALA A 902 -35.13 3.57 -4.92
CA ALA A 902 -34.37 2.35 -5.17
C ALA A 902 -32.85 2.57 -5.09
N GLU A 903 -32.38 3.72 -5.58
CA GLU A 903 -30.96 4.08 -5.58
C GLU A 903 -30.46 4.38 -4.17
N LEU A 904 -31.24 5.14 -3.39
CA LEU A 904 -30.95 5.47 -2.00
C LEU A 904 -30.74 4.21 -1.15
N LEU A 905 -31.66 3.25 -1.23
CA LEU A 905 -31.61 2.03 -0.43
C LEU A 905 -30.37 1.18 -0.75
N SER A 906 -29.99 1.06 -2.02
CA SER A 906 -28.83 0.26 -2.45
C SER A 906 -27.51 0.82 -1.92
N ARG A 907 -27.35 2.15 -1.93
CA ARG A 907 -26.12 2.81 -1.47
C ARG A 907 -25.98 2.74 0.06
N VAL A 908 -27.07 3.00 0.78
CA VAL A 908 -27.11 2.89 2.24
C VAL A 908 -26.78 1.47 2.70
N GLU A 909 -27.36 0.44 2.06
CA GLU A 909 -27.11 -0.95 2.43
C GLU A 909 -25.64 -1.36 2.22
N THR A 910 -25.02 -0.90 1.14
CA THR A 910 -23.62 -1.24 0.81
C THR A 910 -22.65 -0.73 1.86
N HIS A 911 -22.80 0.53 2.28
CA HIS A 911 -21.89 1.14 3.26
C HIS A 911 -22.06 0.58 4.68
N LEU A 912 -23.29 0.27 5.09
CA LEU A 912 -23.54 -0.36 6.39
C LEU A 912 -22.95 -1.78 6.48
N ARG A 913 -22.95 -2.55 5.38
CA ARG A 913 -22.29 -3.87 5.34
C ARG A 913 -20.77 -3.78 5.52
N LEU A 914 -20.13 -2.79 4.89
CA LEU A 914 -18.68 -2.58 5.02
C LEU A 914 -18.29 -2.21 6.47
N LEU A 915 -19.11 -1.38 7.13
CA LEU A 915 -18.90 -1.01 8.53
C LEU A 915 -18.96 -2.22 9.49
N ASP A 916 -19.91 -3.12 9.29
CA ASP A 916 -20.06 -4.33 10.11
C ASP A 916 -18.85 -5.28 9.99
N ILE A 917 -18.25 -5.36 8.80
CA ILE A 917 -17.04 -6.16 8.57
C ILE A 917 -15.83 -5.55 9.31
N SER A 918 -15.64 -4.23 9.22
CA SER A 918 -14.52 -3.54 9.89
C SER A 918 -14.54 -3.75 11.40
N ARG A 919 -15.71 -3.54 12.04
CA ARG A 919 -15.88 -3.72 13.50
C ARG A 919 -15.59 -5.16 13.96
N ASN A 920 -15.94 -6.16 13.14
CA ASN A 920 -15.67 -7.56 13.48
C ASN A 920 -14.19 -7.94 13.40
N LEU A 921 -13.42 -7.30 12.51
CA LEU A 921 -11.97 -7.52 12.41
C LEU A 921 -11.22 -6.90 13.60
N GLU A 922 -11.56 -5.67 13.97
CA GLU A 922 -10.94 -4.97 15.11
C GLU A 922 -11.12 -5.74 16.43
N ARG A 923 -12.32 -6.28 16.67
CA ARG A 923 -12.58 -7.12 17.85
C ARG A 923 -11.66 -8.35 17.91
N LYS A 924 -11.45 -9.04 16.79
CA LYS A 924 -10.57 -10.21 16.71
C LYS A 924 -9.11 -9.85 16.96
N VAL A 925 -8.66 -8.69 16.49
CA VAL A 925 -7.31 -8.19 16.75
C VAL A 925 -7.13 -7.92 18.26
N ALA A 926 -8.08 -7.25 18.90
CA ALA A 926 -8.02 -6.96 20.33
C ALA A 926 -7.97 -8.23 21.20
N GLU A 927 -8.80 -9.24 20.87
CA GLU A 927 -8.78 -10.54 21.57
C GLU A 927 -7.41 -11.23 21.48
N ARG A 928 -6.77 -11.19 20.31
CA ARG A 928 -5.47 -11.83 20.10
C ARG A 928 -4.32 -11.10 20.79
N THR A 929 -4.38 -9.77 20.86
CA THR A 929 -3.38 -8.95 21.57
C THR A 929 -3.39 -9.24 23.07
N ALA A 930 -4.58 -9.36 23.68
CA ALA A 930 -4.71 -9.66 25.11
C ALA A 930 -4.13 -11.05 25.48
N GLU A 931 -4.33 -12.05 24.62
CA GLU A 931 -3.76 -13.39 24.78
C GLU A 931 -2.22 -13.39 24.72
N LEU A 932 -1.66 -12.56 23.84
CA LEU A 932 -0.21 -12.40 23.68
C LEU A 932 0.43 -11.72 24.89
N GLU A 933 -0.21 -10.69 25.45
CA GLU A 933 0.23 -10.01 26.67
C GLU A 933 0.25 -10.96 27.86
N GLN A 934 -0.81 -11.75 28.05
CA GLN A 934 -0.89 -12.75 29.13
C GLN A 934 0.23 -13.79 29.03
N THR A 935 0.54 -14.26 27.81
CA THR A 935 1.61 -15.23 27.56
C THR A 935 2.99 -14.63 27.85
N THR A 936 3.20 -13.38 27.47
CA THR A 936 4.45 -12.65 27.69
C THR A 936 4.70 -12.42 29.19
N ASP A 937 3.65 -12.10 29.96
CA ASP A 937 3.74 -11.92 31.41
C ASP A 937 4.07 -13.22 32.16
N LEU A 938 3.53 -14.36 31.71
CA LEU A 938 3.86 -15.67 32.26
C LEU A 938 5.33 -16.02 32.02
N LEU A 939 5.84 -15.77 30.81
CA LEU A 939 7.25 -16.00 30.46
C LEU A 939 8.19 -15.09 31.26
N ARG A 940 7.81 -13.82 31.48
CA ARG A 940 8.58 -12.88 32.31
C ARG A 940 8.69 -13.38 33.75
N ARG A 941 7.57 -13.77 34.37
CA ARG A 941 7.56 -14.31 35.74
C ARG A 941 8.41 -15.57 35.88
N ALA A 942 8.35 -16.48 34.91
CA ALA A 942 9.15 -17.70 34.90
C ALA A 942 10.66 -17.43 34.77
N SER A 943 11.06 -16.36 34.08
CA SER A 943 12.48 -16.01 33.92
C SER A 943 13.06 -15.21 35.09
N GLU A 944 12.25 -14.49 35.88
CA GLU A 944 12.72 -13.52 36.88
C GLU A 944 12.56 -14.01 38.33
N THR A 945 11.90 -15.14 38.56
CA THR A 945 11.68 -15.70 39.89
C THR A 945 12.37 -17.05 40.08
N ASP A 946 12.81 -17.34 41.30
CA ASP A 946 13.31 -18.65 41.71
C ASP A 946 12.13 -19.55 42.10
N PHE A 947 12.00 -20.70 41.43
CA PHE A 947 10.83 -21.59 41.60
C PHE A 947 10.73 -22.20 43.01
N LEU A 948 11.86 -22.36 43.70
CA LEU A 948 11.92 -23.05 44.98
C LEU A 948 11.54 -22.14 46.15
N THR A 949 12.12 -20.94 46.18
CA THR A 949 11.94 -19.98 47.28
C THR A 949 10.82 -18.99 47.00
N GLY A 950 10.45 -18.77 45.73
CA GLY A 950 9.50 -17.74 45.31
C GLY A 950 10.05 -16.31 45.46
N LEU A 951 11.35 -16.16 45.65
CA LEU A 951 12.04 -14.86 45.60
C LEU A 951 12.47 -14.53 44.17
N PRO A 952 12.71 -13.26 43.82
CA PRO A 952 13.43 -12.91 42.61
C PRO A 952 14.74 -13.70 42.50
N ASN A 953 15.08 -14.16 41.29
CA ASN A 953 16.41 -14.71 41.00
C ASN A 953 17.38 -13.56 40.66
N ARG A 954 18.66 -13.86 40.41
CA ARG A 954 19.67 -12.84 40.05
C ARG A 954 19.20 -11.90 38.93
N ARG A 955 18.51 -12.42 37.91
CA ARG A 955 17.98 -11.62 36.80
C ARG A 955 16.80 -10.75 37.24
N GLY A 956 15.90 -11.30 38.07
CA GLY A 956 14.78 -10.55 38.64
C GLY A 956 15.21 -9.42 39.58
N LEU A 957 16.31 -9.58 40.32
CA LEU A 957 16.90 -8.49 41.11
C LEU A 957 17.49 -7.42 40.19
N GLN A 958 18.28 -7.81 39.18
CA GLN A 958 18.87 -6.88 38.21
C GLN A 958 17.82 -6.06 37.45
N ALA A 959 16.64 -6.63 37.17
CA ALA A 959 15.54 -5.92 36.55
C ALA A 959 14.92 -4.83 37.45
N GLN A 960 15.05 -4.97 38.78
CA GLN A 960 14.50 -4.03 39.78
C GLN A 960 15.50 -2.93 40.18
N LEU A 961 16.80 -3.15 40.01
CA LEU A 961 17.84 -2.17 40.36
C LEU A 961 17.70 -0.80 39.67
N PRO A 962 17.32 -0.68 38.37
CA PRO A 962 17.16 0.62 37.71
C PRO A 962 16.04 1.49 38.30
N ALA A 963 15.10 0.89 39.05
CA ALA A 963 14.00 1.61 39.69
C ALA A 963 14.42 2.29 41.02
N LEU A 964 15.60 1.96 41.55
CA LEU A 964 16.18 2.64 42.71
C LEU A 964 16.65 4.04 42.30
N ARG A 965 16.39 5.04 43.15
CA ARG A 965 16.76 6.44 42.87
C ARG A 965 18.30 6.57 42.81
N ARG A 966 18.82 7.26 41.80
CA ARG A 966 20.25 7.62 41.73
C ARG A 966 20.54 8.73 42.74
N GLY A 967 21.42 8.48 43.70
CA GLY A 967 21.93 9.51 44.61
C GLY A 967 21.89 9.17 46.11
N ASP A 968 21.23 8.08 46.51
CA ASP A 968 21.06 7.73 47.92
C ASP A 968 22.02 6.61 48.38
N GLU A 969 22.49 6.69 49.64
CA GLU A 969 23.39 5.71 50.27
C GLU A 969 22.70 4.33 50.35
N ARG A 970 23.34 3.27 49.84
CA ARG A 970 22.75 1.92 49.86
C ARG A 970 23.72 0.90 50.46
N ALA A 971 23.15 -0.14 51.05
CA ALA A 971 23.91 -1.28 51.55
C ALA A 971 23.52 -2.55 50.79
N VAL A 972 24.50 -3.39 50.46
CA VAL A 972 24.25 -4.73 49.93
C VAL A 972 24.80 -5.78 50.89
N LEU A 973 23.94 -6.76 51.17
CA LEU A 973 24.20 -7.87 52.07
C LEU A 973 24.23 -9.13 51.21
N LEU A 974 25.37 -9.81 51.20
CA LEU A 974 25.51 -11.14 50.59
C LEU A 974 25.52 -12.19 51.70
N LEU A 975 24.53 -13.07 51.68
CA LEU A 975 24.27 -14.08 52.69
C LEU A 975 24.55 -15.47 52.12
N ASP A 976 25.22 -16.31 52.91
CA ASP A 976 25.49 -17.70 52.58
C ASP A 976 25.15 -18.62 53.76
N ILE A 977 24.53 -19.76 53.44
CA ILE A 977 24.15 -20.75 54.43
C ILE A 977 25.36 -21.61 54.81
N ASP A 978 25.73 -21.56 56.09
CA ASP A 978 26.94 -22.22 56.57
C ASP A 978 26.84 -23.75 56.44
N ASN A 979 27.84 -24.36 55.79
CA ASN A 979 27.96 -25.80 55.61
C ASN A 979 26.82 -26.44 54.80
N PHE A 980 26.11 -25.70 53.95
CA PHE A 980 24.95 -26.19 53.22
C PHE A 980 25.23 -27.46 52.38
N LYS A 981 26.41 -27.57 51.75
CA LYS A 981 26.85 -28.82 51.10
C LYS A 981 26.83 -30.02 52.04
N GLN A 982 27.34 -29.88 53.27
CA GLN A 982 27.33 -30.97 54.27
C GLN A 982 25.91 -31.29 54.75
N ILE A 983 25.01 -30.29 54.76
CA ILE A 983 23.59 -30.50 55.06
C ILE A 983 22.96 -31.37 53.97
N ASN A 984 23.17 -31.04 52.70
CA ASN A 984 22.68 -31.84 51.57
C ASN A 984 23.27 -33.25 51.55
N ASP A 985 24.58 -33.38 51.75
CA ASP A 985 25.28 -34.66 51.74
C ASP A 985 24.79 -35.59 52.87
N ARG A 986 24.32 -35.03 54.00
CA ARG A 986 23.89 -35.79 55.18
C ARG A 986 22.39 -36.04 55.26
N TYR A 987 21.56 -35.07 54.87
CA TYR A 987 20.11 -35.10 55.04
C TYR A 987 19.34 -35.15 53.70
N GLY A 988 20.03 -35.06 52.56
CA GLY A 988 19.45 -35.09 51.23
C GLY A 988 19.05 -33.71 50.70
N HIS A 989 18.90 -33.61 49.38
CA HIS A 989 18.58 -32.35 48.69
C HIS A 989 17.18 -31.82 49.04
N GLU A 990 16.18 -32.67 49.26
CA GLU A 990 14.83 -32.23 49.67
C GLU A 990 14.84 -31.54 51.05
N PHE A 991 15.71 -31.98 51.96
CA PHE A 991 15.89 -31.34 53.26
C PHE A 991 16.59 -29.98 53.10
N GLY A 992 17.61 -29.90 52.25
CA GLY A 992 18.26 -28.63 51.89
C GLY A 992 17.31 -27.63 51.25
N ASP A 993 16.37 -28.09 50.41
CA ASP A 993 15.30 -27.28 49.86
C ASP A 993 14.40 -26.68 50.96
N GLY A 994 14.10 -27.45 52.00
CA GLY A 994 13.41 -26.97 53.20
C GLY A 994 14.19 -25.87 53.93
N VAL A 995 15.51 -26.02 54.05
CA VAL A 995 16.39 -24.99 54.63
C VAL A 995 16.37 -23.71 53.80
N LEU A 996 16.46 -23.81 52.47
CA LEU A 996 16.42 -22.66 51.57
C LEU A 996 15.10 -21.88 51.67
N ARG A 997 13.95 -22.58 51.75
CA ARG A 997 12.64 -21.95 51.97
C ARG A 997 12.57 -21.27 53.33
N GLY A 998 13.07 -21.92 54.39
CA GLY A 998 13.09 -21.36 55.74
C GLY A 998 13.91 -20.07 55.84
N VAL A 999 15.08 -20.03 55.18
CA VAL A 999 15.92 -18.81 55.10
C VAL A 999 15.23 -17.73 54.28
N ALA A 1000 14.61 -18.06 53.14
CA ALA A 1000 13.84 -17.11 52.35
C ALA A 1000 12.69 -16.48 53.14
N ASP A 1001 12.01 -17.25 53.99
CA ASP A 1001 10.93 -16.75 54.84
C ASP A 1001 11.44 -15.83 55.96
N VAL A 1002 12.63 -16.07 56.51
CA VAL A 1002 13.28 -15.12 57.44
C VAL A 1002 13.55 -13.80 56.73
N LEU A 1003 14.12 -13.84 55.52
CA LEU A 1003 14.41 -12.63 54.74
C LEU A 1003 13.15 -11.81 54.47
N ARG A 1004 12.03 -12.45 54.09
CA ARG A 1004 10.73 -11.77 53.92
C ARG A 1004 10.22 -11.10 55.19
N ARG A 1005 10.43 -11.71 56.36
CA ARG A 1005 10.01 -11.14 57.66
C ARG A 1005 10.90 -9.99 58.12
N CYS A 1006 12.17 -10.01 57.73
CA CYS A 1006 13.15 -8.99 58.08
C CYS A 1006 13.16 -7.78 57.11
N GLN A 1007 12.60 -7.93 55.92
CA GLN A 1007 12.54 -6.94 54.85
C GLN A 1007 11.57 -5.77 55.14
N ARG A 1008 11.97 -4.55 54.76
CA ARG A 1008 11.10 -3.35 54.63
C ARG A 1008 10.46 -3.30 53.24
N ALA A 1009 9.44 -2.45 53.07
CA ALA A 1009 8.72 -2.36 51.78
C ALA A 1009 9.64 -1.96 50.61
N GLU A 1010 10.71 -1.22 50.90
CA GLU A 1010 11.70 -0.72 49.95
C GLU A 1010 12.92 -1.64 49.74
N ASP A 1011 13.17 -2.62 50.61
CA ASP A 1011 14.34 -3.49 50.45
C ASP A 1011 14.12 -4.47 49.29
N LEU A 1012 15.19 -4.87 48.59
CA LEU A 1012 15.12 -5.86 47.54
C LEU A 1012 15.80 -7.15 48.00
N ILE A 1013 15.13 -8.29 47.85
CA ILE A 1013 15.67 -9.61 48.21
C ILE A 1013 15.71 -10.52 46.98
N ALA A 1014 16.73 -11.36 46.89
CA ALA A 1014 16.85 -12.34 45.83
C ALA A 1014 17.62 -13.58 46.27
N ARG A 1015 17.29 -14.72 45.66
CA ARG A 1015 18.18 -15.88 45.67
C ARG A 1015 19.25 -15.66 44.60
N TRP A 1016 20.48 -15.42 45.05
CA TRP A 1016 21.58 -15.00 44.19
C TRP A 1016 22.33 -16.18 43.58
N GLY A 1017 22.43 -17.28 44.33
CA GLY A 1017 23.13 -18.50 43.94
C GLY A 1017 22.45 -19.76 44.49
N GLY A 1018 23.19 -20.87 44.50
CA GLY A 1018 22.67 -22.16 44.97
C GLY A 1018 22.25 -22.13 46.45
N GLU A 1019 23.13 -21.61 47.30
CA GLU A 1019 22.95 -21.47 48.76
C GLU A 1019 23.06 -20.02 49.25
N GLU A 1020 23.08 -19.07 48.30
CA GLU A 1020 23.35 -17.66 48.53
C GLU A 1020 22.12 -16.78 48.29
N PHE A 1021 21.95 -15.76 49.14
CA PHE A 1021 20.91 -14.76 49.04
C PHE A 1021 21.52 -13.36 49.03
N MET A 1022 20.87 -12.44 48.32
CA MET A 1022 21.25 -11.03 48.27
C MET A 1022 20.13 -10.19 48.87
N VAL A 1023 20.48 -9.22 49.70
CA VAL A 1023 19.57 -8.18 50.16
C VAL A 1023 20.18 -6.81 49.83
N VAL A 1024 19.44 -5.99 49.10
CA VAL A 1024 19.80 -4.60 48.83
C VAL A 1024 18.90 -3.72 49.70
N LEU A 1025 19.53 -2.89 50.52
CA LEU A 1025 18.87 -1.96 51.43
C LEU A 1025 19.07 -0.54 50.90
N PRO A 1026 18.05 0.05 50.25
CA PRO A 1026 18.09 1.46 49.88
C PRO A 1026 18.17 2.35 51.12
N ASP A 1027 18.74 3.54 50.96
CA ASP A 1027 18.79 4.61 51.97
C ASP A 1027 19.34 4.16 53.34
N SER A 1028 20.35 3.27 53.33
CA SER A 1028 20.83 2.58 54.53
C SER A 1028 22.35 2.59 54.65
N GLY A 1029 22.85 3.32 55.65
CA GLY A 1029 24.27 3.31 56.01
C GLY A 1029 24.72 2.09 56.81
N ALA A 1030 26.00 2.06 57.20
CA ALA A 1030 26.65 0.88 57.78
C ALA A 1030 26.02 0.40 59.10
N ALA A 1031 25.65 1.29 60.01
CA ALA A 1031 25.08 0.90 61.30
C ALA A 1031 23.68 0.26 61.17
N PRO A 1032 22.70 0.84 60.42
CA PRO A 1032 21.44 0.18 60.12
C PRO A 1032 21.60 -1.15 59.37
N ALA A 1033 22.47 -1.20 58.36
CA ALA A 1033 22.72 -2.42 57.58
C ALA A 1033 23.25 -3.56 58.45
N MET A 1034 24.20 -3.27 59.35
CA MET A 1034 24.74 -4.25 60.30
C MET A 1034 23.71 -4.72 61.34
N LEU A 1035 22.77 -3.86 61.74
CA LEU A 1035 21.69 -4.25 62.66
C LEU A 1035 20.73 -5.24 61.98
N ILE A 1036 20.37 -4.98 60.72
CA ILE A 1036 19.54 -5.89 59.92
C ILE A 1036 20.27 -7.21 59.65
N ALA A 1037 21.55 -7.17 59.28
CA ALA A 1037 22.35 -8.36 59.05
C ALA A 1037 22.47 -9.25 60.30
N ASN A 1038 22.78 -8.67 61.47
CA ASN A 1038 22.84 -9.44 62.71
C ASN A 1038 21.47 -10.03 63.10
N ARG A 1039 20.39 -9.27 62.90
CA ARG A 1039 19.04 -9.78 63.13
C ARG A 1039 18.71 -10.98 62.23
N ILE A 1040 19.10 -10.95 60.96
CA ILE A 1040 18.93 -12.08 60.04
C ILE A 1040 19.72 -13.29 60.54
N CYS A 1041 20.97 -13.11 60.98
CA CYS A 1041 21.79 -14.18 61.56
C CYS A 1041 21.09 -14.86 62.76
N ASP A 1042 20.57 -14.06 63.69
CA ASP A 1042 19.91 -14.56 64.91
C ASP A 1042 18.60 -15.30 64.60
N GLU A 1043 17.77 -14.75 63.71
CA GLU A 1043 16.49 -15.34 63.30
C GLU A 1043 16.68 -16.64 62.52
N VAL A 1044 17.69 -16.73 61.65
CA VAL A 1044 18.03 -17.99 60.97
C VAL A 1044 18.52 -19.04 61.97
N ALA A 1045 19.36 -18.66 62.94
CA ALA A 1045 19.84 -19.59 63.98
C ALA A 1045 18.75 -20.05 64.96
N ALA A 1046 17.62 -19.34 65.02
CA ALA A 1046 16.44 -19.74 65.78
C ALA A 1046 15.56 -20.76 65.02
N LEU A 1047 15.77 -20.97 63.72
CA LEU A 1047 15.06 -22.00 62.96
C LEU A 1047 15.49 -23.40 63.38
N HIS A 1048 14.51 -24.30 63.46
CA HIS A 1048 14.69 -25.71 63.77
C HIS A 1048 14.12 -26.51 62.60
N PHE A 1049 14.97 -27.30 61.95
CA PHE A 1049 14.55 -28.19 60.86
C PHE A 1049 14.54 -29.62 61.37
N GLU A 1050 13.39 -30.29 61.31
CA GLU A 1050 13.23 -31.68 61.73
C GLU A 1050 13.49 -32.63 60.55
N GLY A 1051 14.42 -33.58 60.73
CA GLY A 1051 14.68 -34.65 59.77
C GLY A 1051 14.91 -35.99 60.47
N ASP A 1052 15.02 -37.06 59.69
CA ASP A 1052 15.12 -38.45 60.19
C ASP A 1052 16.31 -38.71 61.13
N ALA A 1053 17.34 -37.85 61.10
CA ALA A 1053 18.52 -37.92 61.96
C ALA A 1053 18.55 -36.89 63.12
N GLY A 1054 17.43 -36.21 63.40
CA GLY A 1054 17.25 -35.27 64.51
C GLY A 1054 17.00 -33.81 64.07
N THR A 1055 16.87 -32.91 65.05
CA THR A 1055 16.67 -31.47 64.81
C THR A 1055 17.99 -30.78 64.47
N LEU A 1056 18.07 -30.15 63.30
CA LEU A 1056 19.23 -29.38 62.84
C LEU A 1056 19.00 -27.87 63.04
N ARG A 1057 20.01 -27.19 63.61
CA ARG A 1057 20.10 -25.72 63.62
C ARG A 1057 21.01 -25.29 62.48
N VAL A 1058 20.58 -24.29 61.73
CA VAL A 1058 21.30 -23.75 60.57
C VAL A 1058 21.80 -22.34 60.93
N THR A 1059 23.01 -22.01 60.51
CA THR A 1059 23.56 -20.66 60.67
C THR A 1059 23.88 -20.07 59.30
N VAL A 1060 23.95 -18.75 59.23
CA VAL A 1060 24.33 -18.00 58.03
C VAL A 1060 25.49 -17.07 58.36
N THR A 1061 26.34 -16.85 57.37
CA THR A 1061 27.33 -15.78 57.40
C THR A 1061 26.92 -14.71 56.39
N ILE A 1062 27.05 -13.44 56.75
CA ILE A 1062 26.64 -12.30 55.91
C ILE A 1062 27.82 -11.34 55.74
N GLY A 1063 28.16 -11.02 54.50
CA GLY A 1063 29.03 -9.89 54.19
C GLY A 1063 28.22 -8.65 53.86
N VAL A 1064 28.61 -7.51 54.41
CA VAL A 1064 27.90 -6.23 54.27
C VAL A 1064 28.82 -5.21 53.61
N ALA A 1065 28.41 -4.65 52.49
CA ALA A 1065 29.06 -3.50 51.86
C ALA A 1065 28.12 -2.30 51.92
N VAL A 1066 28.66 -1.13 52.26
CA VAL A 1066 27.93 0.15 52.27
C VAL A 1066 28.73 1.15 51.51
N ASP A 1067 28.08 1.80 50.55
CA ASP A 1067 28.76 2.64 49.58
C ASP A 1067 28.02 3.90 49.19
N GLY A 1068 28.81 4.89 48.80
CA GLY A 1068 28.29 6.14 48.25
C GLY A 1068 27.63 5.93 46.88
N PRO A 1069 26.77 6.86 46.46
CA PRO A 1069 25.92 6.72 45.27
C PRO A 1069 26.66 6.62 43.93
N ASP A 1070 27.97 6.87 43.92
CA ASP A 1070 28.83 6.86 42.73
C ASP A 1070 29.53 5.51 42.47
N VAL A 1071 29.33 4.51 43.33
CA VAL A 1071 29.94 3.18 43.19
C VAL A 1071 29.06 2.25 42.34
N ASP A 1072 29.68 1.54 41.40
CA ASP A 1072 28.98 0.52 40.59
C ASP A 1072 28.56 -0.69 41.44
N PHE A 1073 27.36 -1.21 41.16
CA PHE A 1073 26.74 -2.28 41.96
C PHE A 1073 27.57 -3.57 41.98
N GLU A 1074 28.26 -3.92 40.89
CA GLU A 1074 29.17 -5.09 40.87
C GLU A 1074 30.38 -4.91 41.82
N SER A 1075 30.82 -3.66 42.03
CA SER A 1075 31.91 -3.36 42.99
C SER A 1075 31.45 -3.48 44.44
N GLU A 1076 30.20 -3.13 44.73
CA GLU A 1076 29.59 -3.31 46.06
C GLU A 1076 29.40 -4.80 46.38
N ILE A 1077 28.91 -5.59 45.41
CA ILE A 1077 28.78 -7.05 45.55
C ILE A 1077 30.14 -7.68 45.84
N ARG A 1078 31.20 -7.30 45.11
CA ARG A 1078 32.55 -7.84 45.30
C ARG A 1078 33.06 -7.61 46.73
N ARG A 1079 32.78 -6.44 47.32
CA ARG A 1079 33.17 -6.14 48.69
C ARG A 1079 32.33 -6.86 49.73
N ALA A 1080 31.03 -7.00 49.48
CA ALA A 1080 30.18 -7.83 50.32
C ALA A 1080 30.68 -9.30 50.30
N ASP A 1081 31.08 -9.82 49.14
CA ASP A 1081 31.65 -11.16 49.00
C ASP A 1081 33.00 -11.33 49.74
N GLN A 1082 33.91 -10.34 49.64
CA GLN A 1082 35.15 -10.35 50.41
C GLN A 1082 34.90 -10.33 51.92
N ALA A 1083 33.95 -9.51 52.39
CA ALA A 1083 33.56 -9.46 53.80
C ALA A 1083 32.93 -10.78 54.26
N LEU A 1084 32.11 -11.41 53.41
CA LEU A 1084 31.53 -12.72 53.63
C LEU A 1084 32.62 -13.79 53.78
N TYR A 1085 33.62 -13.81 52.90
CA TYR A 1085 34.76 -14.73 52.97
C TYR A 1085 35.53 -14.60 54.28
N LYS A 1086 35.83 -13.36 54.71
CA LYS A 1086 36.46 -13.09 56.02
C LYS A 1086 35.60 -13.58 57.18
N GLY A 1087 34.28 -13.38 57.11
CA GLY A 1087 33.34 -13.88 58.12
C GLY A 1087 33.37 -15.40 58.24
N LYS A 1088 33.42 -16.11 57.10
CA LYS A 1088 33.54 -17.57 57.08
C LYS A 1088 34.87 -18.03 57.69
N ALA A 1089 35.98 -17.36 57.37
CA ALA A 1089 37.30 -17.67 57.92
C ALA A 1089 37.42 -17.39 59.44
N ALA A 1090 36.68 -16.40 59.95
CA ALA A 1090 36.72 -16.00 61.35
C ALA A 1090 35.83 -16.85 62.28
N GLY A 1091 35.15 -17.89 61.75
CA GLY A 1091 34.38 -18.86 62.54
C GLY A 1091 32.88 -18.94 62.23
N LYS A 1092 32.41 -18.36 61.11
CA LYS A 1092 31.01 -18.44 60.62
C LYS A 1092 29.97 -17.83 61.59
N HIS A 1093 28.67 -17.91 61.25
CA HIS A 1093 27.54 -17.39 62.02
C HIS A 1093 27.71 -15.93 62.49
N ARG A 1094 27.85 -15.00 61.54
CA ARG A 1094 28.06 -13.57 61.84
C ARG A 1094 27.80 -12.68 60.63
N ALA A 1095 27.55 -11.40 60.90
CA ALA A 1095 27.65 -10.35 59.90
C ALA A 1095 29.04 -9.68 59.96
N VAL A 1096 29.63 -9.37 58.81
CA VAL A 1096 30.92 -8.66 58.70
C VAL A 1096 30.76 -7.48 57.76
N LEU A 1097 31.15 -6.30 58.22
CA LEU A 1097 31.20 -5.09 57.40
C LEU A 1097 32.52 -5.01 56.63
N ALA A 1098 32.46 -4.70 55.33
CA ALA A 1098 33.64 -4.40 54.53
C ALA A 1098 34.35 -3.13 55.04
N THR A 1099 35.67 -3.19 55.19
CA THR A 1099 36.50 -2.07 55.69
C THR A 1099 37.26 -1.42 54.54
N GLY A 1100 37.50 -0.09 54.59
CA GLY A 1100 38.13 0.66 53.49
C GLY A 1100 39.55 0.23 53.09
N GLU A 1101 40.24 -0.59 53.89
CA GLU A 1101 41.53 -1.21 53.54
C GLU A 1101 41.39 -2.34 52.50
N ASP A 1102 40.16 -2.74 52.15
CA ASP A 1102 39.87 -3.78 51.15
C ASP A 1102 39.96 -3.30 49.69
N MET A 1103 40.40 -2.05 49.46
CA MET A 1103 40.61 -1.49 48.12
C MET A 1103 41.98 -1.85 47.49
N ASP A 1104 42.96 -2.31 48.27
CA ASP A 1104 44.37 -2.40 47.84
C ASP A 1104 44.92 -3.84 47.70
N ALA A 1105 44.06 -4.85 47.59
CA ALA A 1105 44.47 -6.23 47.34
C ALA A 1105 43.93 -6.76 46.00
N ASP A 1106 44.39 -6.16 44.90
CA ASP A 1106 44.48 -6.76 43.56
C ASP A 1106 45.74 -6.24 42.84
#